data_AF-A0A1Y5IEQ5-F1
#
_entry.id   AF-A0A1Y5IEQ5-F1
#
_cell.length_a   1.000
_cell.length_b   1.000
_cell.length_c   1.000
_cell.angle_alpha   90.00
_cell.angle_beta   90.00
_cell.angle_gamma   90.00
#
_symmetry.space_group_name_H-M   'P 1'
#
loop_
_entity.id
_entity.type
_entity.pdbx_description
1 polymer ?
#
loop_
_entity_poly.entity_id
_entity_poly.type
_entity_poly.pdbx_seq_one_letter_code
_entity_poly.pdbx_strand_id
1 'polypeptide(L)'
;MASEDGPRTWDGSTPPVIVNNVPGTWAHDTVSRRLREDILARVFRDNASVIEGEAEINLRQLEDELGTASTSVIKHIADDGGPDCETWRELLEPWVGISWLDAPWLIVEFYFYRRILSAIGYFDESSPTFLHDPFAVDKMNGLRAGMPAAKALAKKANAFAKRAKGRSDRADLADELRLFVMVALWGNRMDLSIWPESDEGGNRASEAFTEALQAGEKYLLWDDSKIVASALAEGMRDVSIVVDNAGFELTCDLALADALVVSGVGRVILRVKAHPVFVSDAMDKDCRDTIDAMIASADDETAAMGRRWASHLASGKWAIVPDFAWCQPQPFWALPKDTRDELKSSDLVVIKGDANYRRLLNDCLWELSTPFADVSSYFPAPLLALRSLKAELGCGIPMDRVAAVENEKDWMVTGKYGVVQYNARPARQYRVSSQIDGCKTFAGRDLPPVERLSLKKVLVALANASEELADALAVAPMRSSTLLGSVEGAKNASGDSQQKLDVVANDIFKQHLAECGGVRYYASEEEATPACLNASGKFVVCIDPLDGSRNIACNVPVGSIFGVYRVREDEDAVANATQAGSEQVAAGYAHYSGATTLVLACGDDGPAIEYTLHEGNFEVANARMSCPPRGQVYSLNDARFDDWPEGLKGYVTDVRNGRGDTKKQYSARYICSLVGDFHRTLIYGGWAGNPRPHLRVVYEAAPLAFVARAAGAASSDGLVDVLTKKPAELHERSPLFLGSTEDIAELVRRGDVRQDDSKTYAV
;
A
#
# COMPACT_ATOMS: atom_id res chain seq x y z
N MET A 1 1.88 10.61 19.25
CA MET A 1 2.05 10.56 17.78
C MET A 1 0.81 9.97 17.11
N ALA A 2 -0.32 10.67 17.13
CA ALA A 2 -1.39 10.42 16.19
C ALA A 2 -1.14 11.34 14.99
N SER A 3 -0.25 10.95 14.08
CA SER A 3 -0.17 11.65 12.80
C SER A 3 -1.50 11.46 12.08
N GLU A 4 -2.06 12.51 11.50
CA GLU A 4 -3.34 12.45 10.79
C GLU A 4 -3.35 11.42 9.65
N ASP A 5 -2.16 11.02 9.19
CA ASP A 5 -1.86 10.12 8.07
C ASP A 5 -2.00 8.61 8.34
N GLY A 6 -2.28 8.18 9.58
CA GLY A 6 -2.44 6.76 9.91
C GLY A 6 -3.74 6.16 9.31
N PRO A 7 -3.80 4.83 9.09
CA PRO A 7 -5.02 4.15 8.66
C PRO A 7 -6.16 4.43 9.64
N ARG A 8 -7.39 4.54 9.12
CA ARG A 8 -8.61 4.81 9.89
C ARG A 8 -9.59 3.65 9.74
N THR A 9 -10.44 3.44 10.73
CA THR A 9 -11.60 2.53 10.63
C THR A 9 -12.57 3.01 9.55
N TRP A 10 -13.51 2.15 9.15
CA TRP A 10 -14.49 2.46 8.10
C TRP A 10 -15.36 3.71 8.38
N ASP A 11 -15.48 4.11 9.64
CA ASP A 11 -16.18 5.33 10.08
C ASP A 11 -15.30 6.58 10.16
N GLY A 12 -14.01 6.46 9.79
CA GLY A 12 -13.02 7.53 9.81
C GLY A 12 -12.38 7.77 11.17
N SER A 13 -12.74 7.01 12.21
CA SER A 13 -12.12 7.11 13.53
C SER A 13 -10.74 6.42 13.57
N THR A 14 -9.95 6.75 14.59
CA THR A 14 -8.73 5.99 14.91
C THR A 14 -9.10 4.96 15.97
N PRO A 15 -8.83 3.67 15.75
CA PRO A 15 -9.11 2.67 16.77
C PRO A 15 -8.28 2.95 18.03
N PRO A 16 -8.83 2.66 19.23
CA PRO A 16 -8.16 2.99 20.48
C PRO A 16 -6.84 2.22 20.58
N VAL A 17 -5.79 2.91 21.07
CA VAL A 17 -4.49 2.32 21.35
C VAL A 17 -4.56 1.52 22.65
N ILE A 18 -3.88 0.39 22.72
CA ILE A 18 -3.77 -0.40 23.95
C ILE A 18 -2.99 0.38 25.00
N VAL A 19 -3.59 0.50 26.19
CA VAL A 19 -3.01 1.11 27.39
C VAL A 19 -2.91 0.07 28.51
N ASN A 20 -2.05 0.33 29.49
CA ASN A 20 -1.72 -0.66 30.51
C ASN A 20 -2.63 -0.58 31.76
N ASN A 21 -3.60 0.32 31.81
CA ASN A 21 -4.41 0.60 33.00
C ASN A 21 -5.71 -0.22 33.07
N VAL A 22 -5.89 -1.22 32.20
CA VAL A 22 -7.07 -2.10 32.17
C VAL A 22 -6.73 -3.45 32.83
N PRO A 23 -7.14 -3.70 34.08
CA PRO A 23 -6.84 -4.95 34.77
C PRO A 23 -7.37 -6.18 34.02
N GLY A 24 -6.60 -7.26 34.06
CA GLY A 24 -6.93 -8.52 33.38
C GLY A 24 -6.49 -8.59 31.92
N THR A 25 -6.07 -7.47 31.32
CA THR A 25 -5.42 -7.48 29.99
C THR A 25 -3.97 -7.92 30.08
N TRP A 26 -3.43 -8.37 28.95
CA TRP A 26 -2.04 -8.77 28.83
C TRP A 26 -1.08 -7.58 28.94
N ALA A 27 -1.49 -6.41 28.44
CA ALA A 27 -0.74 -5.17 28.59
C ALA A 27 -0.58 -4.79 30.07
N HIS A 28 -1.66 -4.87 30.84
CA HIS A 28 -1.63 -4.60 32.28
C HIS A 28 -0.69 -5.57 33.02
N ASP A 29 -0.86 -6.89 32.86
CA ASP A 29 0.00 -7.88 33.51
C ASP A 29 1.47 -7.70 33.11
N THR A 30 1.72 -7.32 31.85
CA THR A 30 3.07 -7.06 31.38
C THR A 30 3.72 -5.93 32.16
N VAL A 31 3.09 -4.76 32.24
CA VAL A 31 3.67 -3.58 32.90
C VAL A 31 3.61 -3.67 34.43
N SER A 32 2.52 -4.20 35.01
CA SER A 32 2.36 -4.27 36.46
C SER A 32 3.20 -5.35 37.12
N ARG A 33 3.66 -6.36 36.35
CA ARG A 33 4.32 -7.56 36.89
C ARG A 33 5.50 -8.02 36.05
N ARG A 34 5.28 -8.42 34.79
CA ARG A 34 6.28 -9.19 34.00
C ARG A 34 7.57 -8.42 33.74
N LEU A 35 7.49 -7.11 33.47
CA LEU A 35 8.68 -6.27 33.26
C LEU A 35 9.63 -6.34 34.46
N ARG A 36 9.08 -6.27 35.68
CA ARG A 36 9.86 -6.31 36.94
C ARG A 36 10.24 -7.73 37.33
N GLU A 37 9.24 -8.60 37.50
CA GLU A 37 9.39 -9.91 38.16
C GLU A 37 10.00 -10.97 37.24
N ASP A 38 9.80 -10.87 35.93
CA ASP A 38 10.25 -11.87 34.98
C ASP A 38 11.49 -11.40 34.21
N ILE A 39 11.45 -10.18 33.64
CA ILE A 39 12.50 -9.68 32.74
C ILE A 39 13.63 -8.98 33.52
N LEU A 40 13.33 -7.99 34.36
CA LEU A 40 14.37 -7.28 35.11
C LEU A 40 15.05 -8.19 36.15
N ALA A 41 14.30 -9.02 36.86
CA ALA A 41 14.86 -10.04 37.76
C ALA A 41 15.83 -10.99 37.04
N ARG A 42 15.56 -11.29 35.76
CA ARG A 42 16.46 -12.06 34.91
C ARG A 42 17.73 -11.30 34.54
N VAL A 43 17.62 -10.01 34.22
CA VAL A 43 18.79 -9.15 33.96
C VAL A 43 19.76 -9.19 35.16
N PHE A 44 19.25 -9.05 36.39
CA PHE A 44 20.08 -9.18 37.59
C PHE A 44 20.76 -10.55 37.70
N ARG A 45 20.00 -11.63 37.50
CA ARG A 45 20.51 -12.99 37.65
C ARG A 45 21.59 -13.34 36.62
N ASP A 46 21.34 -13.06 35.35
CA ASP A 46 22.19 -13.55 34.26
C ASP A 46 23.44 -12.67 34.05
N ASN A 47 23.46 -11.48 34.65
CA ASN A 47 24.56 -10.51 34.56
C ASN A 47 25.20 -10.19 35.92
N ALA A 48 24.98 -11.01 36.94
CA ALA A 48 25.50 -10.80 38.30
C ALA A 48 27.04 -10.69 38.40
N SER A 49 27.77 -11.07 37.34
CA SER A 49 29.23 -10.97 37.27
C SER A 49 29.73 -9.62 36.72
N VAL A 50 28.86 -8.81 36.10
CA VAL A 50 29.24 -7.56 35.43
C VAL A 50 28.40 -6.36 35.90
N ILE A 51 27.21 -6.59 36.44
CA ILE A 51 26.37 -5.54 37.03
C ILE A 51 26.80 -5.34 38.48
N GLU A 52 27.61 -4.31 38.70
CA GLU A 52 28.07 -3.85 40.02
C GLU A 52 28.10 -2.32 40.08
N GLY A 53 28.23 -1.75 41.29
CA GLY A 53 28.38 -0.31 41.48
C GLY A 53 27.19 0.50 40.96
N GLU A 54 27.46 1.49 40.11
CA GLU A 54 26.44 2.41 39.60
C GLU A 54 25.37 1.71 38.75
N ALA A 55 25.75 0.70 37.96
CA ALA A 55 24.81 -0.07 37.15
C ALA A 55 23.77 -0.80 38.02
N GLU A 56 24.22 -1.42 39.12
CA GLU A 56 23.33 -2.10 40.06
C GLU A 56 22.38 -1.12 40.75
N ILE A 57 22.89 0.04 41.19
CA ILE A 57 22.10 1.09 41.83
C ILE A 57 20.99 1.59 40.90
N ASN A 58 21.35 1.91 39.65
CA ASN A 58 20.40 2.43 38.65
C ASN A 58 19.34 1.39 38.28
N LEU A 59 19.69 0.11 38.18
CA LEU A 59 18.72 -0.97 37.93
C LEU A 59 17.78 -1.20 39.11
N ARG A 60 18.27 -1.09 40.36
CA ARG A 60 17.41 -1.18 41.55
C ARG A 60 16.45 0.00 41.63
N GLN A 61 16.89 1.20 41.23
CA GLN A 61 15.99 2.34 41.11
C GLN A 61 14.89 2.10 40.06
N LEU A 62 15.23 1.49 38.92
CA LEU A 62 14.23 1.09 37.92
C LEU A 62 13.28 0.01 38.47
N GLU A 63 13.78 -0.95 39.24
CA GLU A 63 12.98 -1.98 39.91
C GLU A 63 11.95 -1.36 40.88
N ASP A 64 12.37 -0.37 41.67
CA ASP A 64 11.49 0.38 42.59
C ASP A 64 10.43 1.21 41.84
N GLU A 65 10.81 1.87 40.73
CA GLU A 65 9.87 2.59 39.86
C GLU A 65 8.79 1.65 39.31
N LEU A 66 9.19 0.47 38.80
CA LEU A 66 8.25 -0.54 38.29
C LEU A 66 7.39 -1.13 39.42
N GLY A 67 7.93 -1.24 40.64
CA GLY A 67 7.15 -1.68 41.79
C GLY A 67 6.04 -0.71 42.22
N THR A 68 6.08 0.51 41.70
CA THR A 68 5.07 1.54 41.89
C THR A 68 4.55 2.06 40.54
N ALA A 69 4.48 1.23 39.51
CA ALA A 69 4.11 1.62 38.14
C ALA A 69 2.77 2.39 38.00
N SER A 70 1.85 2.27 38.97
CA SER A 70 0.61 3.03 39.02
C SER A 70 0.77 4.50 39.39
N THR A 71 1.88 4.88 40.04
CA THR A 71 2.15 6.24 40.52
C THR A 71 3.49 6.79 40.04
N SER A 72 4.47 5.93 39.78
CA SER A 72 5.70 6.29 39.09
C SER A 72 5.37 6.74 37.68
N VAL A 73 6.07 7.77 37.21
CA VAL A 73 5.80 8.43 35.92
C VAL A 73 6.95 8.24 34.94
N ILE A 74 6.61 8.28 33.65
CA ILE A 74 7.58 8.34 32.56
C ILE A 74 8.35 9.66 32.66
N LYS A 75 9.67 9.57 32.46
CA LYS A 75 10.61 10.68 32.49
C LYS A 75 11.42 10.64 31.19
N HIS A 76 12.05 11.74 30.83
CA HIS A 76 13.08 11.68 29.81
C HIS A 76 14.23 10.78 30.26
N ILE A 77 14.82 10.10 29.28
CA ILE A 77 16.07 9.36 29.48
C ILE A 77 17.19 10.40 29.58
N ALA A 78 18.04 10.27 30.60
CA ALA A 78 19.21 11.12 30.73
C ALA A 78 20.12 10.95 29.50
N ASP A 79 20.85 11.99 29.15
CA ASP A 79 21.85 11.88 28.08
C ASP A 79 22.96 10.94 28.53
N ASP A 80 22.98 9.74 27.95
CA ASP A 80 23.93 8.67 28.23
C ASP A 80 24.91 8.45 27.05
N GLY A 81 25.00 9.41 26.13
CA GLY A 81 25.82 9.32 24.92
C GLY A 81 25.20 8.49 23.80
N GLY A 82 23.99 7.95 23.99
CA GLY A 82 23.27 7.17 22.98
C GLY A 82 22.93 8.00 21.72
N PRO A 83 23.15 7.46 20.50
CA PRO A 83 22.77 8.14 19.25
C PRO A 83 21.26 8.42 19.12
N ASP A 84 20.44 7.75 19.92
CA ASP A 84 18.98 7.81 19.90
C ASP A 84 18.38 8.72 20.97
N CYS A 85 19.18 9.40 21.80
CA CYS A 85 18.71 10.22 22.92
C CYS A 85 17.75 11.33 22.49
N GLU A 86 18.04 12.02 21.37
CA GLU A 86 17.15 13.07 20.86
C GLU A 86 15.83 12.51 20.35
N THR A 87 15.87 11.41 19.60
CA THR A 87 14.65 10.72 19.14
C THR A 87 13.81 10.27 20.34
N TRP A 88 14.41 9.65 21.36
CA TRP A 88 13.68 9.27 22.58
C TRP A 88 13.08 10.46 23.32
N ARG A 89 13.75 11.61 23.33
CA ARG A 89 13.20 12.84 23.92
C ARG A 89 11.90 13.22 23.22
N GLU A 90 11.89 13.26 21.89
CA GLU A 90 10.71 13.57 21.08
C GLU A 90 9.58 12.53 21.24
N LEU A 91 9.95 11.24 21.25
CA LEU A 91 8.98 10.16 21.37
C LEU A 91 8.26 10.15 22.72
N LEU A 92 9.00 10.50 23.80
CA LEU A 92 8.48 10.51 25.16
C LEU A 92 7.78 11.80 25.54
N GLU A 93 8.02 12.92 24.85
CA GLU A 93 7.46 14.24 25.17
C GLU A 93 5.95 14.20 25.50
N PRO A 94 5.08 13.51 24.72
CA PRO A 94 3.64 13.47 25.03
C PRO A 94 3.27 12.67 26.28
N TRP A 95 4.22 11.89 26.81
CA TRP A 95 4.00 10.89 27.87
C TRP A 95 4.77 11.20 29.15
N VAL A 96 5.66 12.20 29.15
CA VAL A 96 6.37 12.63 30.36
C VAL A 96 5.37 13.08 31.42
N GLY A 97 5.54 12.57 32.65
CA GLY A 97 4.62 12.84 33.76
C GLY A 97 3.37 11.96 33.80
N ILE A 98 3.14 11.11 32.79
CA ILE A 98 2.09 10.08 32.79
C ILE A 98 2.61 8.82 33.48
N SER A 99 1.76 8.13 34.24
CA SER A 99 2.14 6.89 34.93
C SER A 99 2.50 5.78 33.92
N TRP A 100 3.32 4.81 34.33
CA TRP A 100 3.64 3.66 33.47
C TRP A 100 2.37 2.87 33.09
N LEU A 101 1.37 2.83 33.98
CA LEU A 101 0.10 2.17 33.69
C LEU A 101 -0.81 2.96 32.75
N ASP A 102 -0.79 4.29 32.79
CA ASP A 102 -1.69 5.12 31.98
C ASP A 102 -1.16 5.45 30.58
N ALA A 103 0.10 5.14 30.30
CA ALA A 103 0.71 5.32 28.99
C ALA A 103 0.42 4.14 28.03
N PRO A 104 0.55 4.34 26.70
CA PRO A 104 0.40 3.27 25.72
C PRO A 104 1.38 2.12 25.93
N TRP A 105 0.92 0.90 25.72
CA TRP A 105 1.68 -0.31 26.02
C TRP A 105 2.99 -0.40 25.23
N LEU A 106 2.92 -0.21 23.91
CA LEU A 106 4.12 -0.25 23.05
C LEU A 106 5.18 0.79 23.47
N ILE A 107 4.78 2.02 23.81
CA ILE A 107 5.70 3.07 24.27
C ILE A 107 6.42 2.60 25.55
N VAL A 108 5.67 2.08 26.51
CA VAL A 108 6.18 1.65 27.82
C VAL A 108 7.14 0.47 27.69
N GLU A 109 6.84 -0.52 26.86
CA GLU A 109 7.74 -1.66 26.66
C GLU A 109 9.08 -1.26 26.05
N PHE A 110 9.09 -0.48 24.97
CA PHE A 110 10.35 -0.03 24.38
C PHE A 110 11.12 0.87 25.36
N TYR A 111 10.42 1.76 26.08
CA TYR A 111 11.01 2.63 27.09
C TYR A 111 11.68 1.84 28.22
N PHE A 112 11.05 0.76 28.69
CA PHE A 112 11.63 -0.15 29.68
C PHE A 112 12.98 -0.71 29.24
N TYR A 113 13.08 -1.24 28.02
CA TYR A 113 14.34 -1.79 27.52
C TYR A 113 15.40 -0.70 27.35
N ARG A 114 15.03 0.48 26.85
CA ARG A 114 15.98 1.60 26.75
C ARG A 114 16.44 2.10 28.12
N ARG A 115 15.59 2.04 29.15
CA ARG A 115 15.93 2.35 30.55
C ARG A 115 16.88 1.32 31.17
N ILE A 116 16.78 0.03 30.82
CA ILE A 116 17.78 -0.99 31.20
C ILE A 116 19.14 -0.62 30.62
N LEU A 117 19.20 -0.29 29.33
CA LEU A 117 20.45 0.07 28.66
C LEU A 117 21.09 1.33 29.25
N SER A 118 20.28 2.34 29.56
CA SER A 118 20.75 3.54 30.24
C SER A 118 21.27 3.23 31.65
N ALA A 119 20.55 2.40 32.41
CA ALA A 119 20.93 2.02 33.77
C ALA A 119 22.27 1.29 33.83
N ILE A 120 22.56 0.39 32.87
CA ILE A 120 23.85 -0.31 32.80
C ILE A 120 24.93 0.49 32.07
N GLY A 121 24.68 1.73 31.63
CA GLY A 121 25.66 2.50 30.87
C GLY A 121 26.07 1.85 29.54
N TYR A 122 25.11 1.26 28.81
CA TYR A 122 25.37 0.58 27.54
C TYR A 122 26.04 1.48 26.49
N PHE A 123 25.67 2.76 26.45
CA PHE A 123 26.19 3.76 25.51
C PHE A 123 27.32 4.63 26.09
N ASP A 124 27.63 4.48 27.38
CA ASP A 124 28.68 5.25 28.03
C ASP A 124 30.02 4.54 27.86
N GLU A 125 30.90 5.11 27.02
CA GLU A 125 32.26 4.58 26.77
C GLU A 125 33.10 4.43 28.04
N SER A 126 32.78 5.15 29.11
CA SER A 126 33.48 5.05 30.40
C SER A 126 32.94 3.95 31.31
N SER A 127 31.77 3.37 30.99
CA SER A 127 31.13 2.31 31.77
C SER A 127 31.83 0.96 31.58
N PRO A 128 32.02 0.14 32.65
CA PRO A 128 32.51 -1.24 32.53
C PRO A 128 31.63 -2.14 31.66
N THR A 129 30.35 -1.77 31.49
CA THR A 129 29.33 -2.48 30.73
C THR A 129 29.01 -1.80 29.39
N PHE A 130 29.93 -0.96 28.88
CA PHE A 130 29.82 -0.38 27.54
C PHE A 130 29.60 -1.47 26.47
N LEU A 131 28.55 -1.31 25.67
CA LEU A 131 28.07 -2.25 24.64
C LEU A 131 27.78 -3.68 25.13
N HIS A 132 27.67 -3.91 26.44
CA HIS A 132 27.32 -5.21 27.01
C HIS A 132 25.85 -5.53 26.75
N ASP A 133 25.57 -6.62 26.03
CA ASP A 133 24.20 -7.10 25.82
C ASP A 133 23.72 -7.89 27.06
N PRO A 134 22.79 -7.35 27.87
CA PRO A 134 22.33 -8.00 29.09
C PRO A 134 21.51 -9.28 28.82
N PHE A 135 21.19 -9.58 27.55
CA PHE A 135 20.41 -10.74 27.14
C PHE A 135 21.20 -11.75 26.31
N ALA A 136 22.52 -11.54 26.12
CA ALA A 136 23.36 -12.42 25.29
C ALA A 136 23.31 -13.90 25.72
N VAL A 137 23.24 -14.16 27.04
CA VAL A 137 23.17 -15.52 27.59
C VAL A 137 21.90 -16.24 27.12
N ASP A 138 20.75 -15.57 27.18
CA ASP A 138 19.46 -16.12 26.75
C ASP A 138 19.45 -16.41 25.25
N LYS A 139 19.94 -15.47 24.43
CA LYS A 139 20.04 -15.64 22.98
C LYS A 139 20.92 -16.82 22.61
N MET A 140 22.08 -16.95 23.24
CA MET A 140 23.02 -18.05 23.01
C MET A 140 22.44 -19.39 23.47
N ASN A 141 21.74 -19.42 24.61
CA ASN A 141 21.06 -20.63 25.08
C ASN A 141 19.94 -21.04 24.11
N GLY A 142 19.17 -20.09 23.59
CA GLY A 142 18.16 -20.32 22.56
C GLY A 142 18.75 -20.90 21.27
N LEU A 143 19.89 -20.37 20.82
CA LEU A 143 20.62 -20.91 19.66
C LEU A 143 21.08 -22.35 19.90
N ARG A 144 21.74 -22.60 21.04
CA ARG A 144 22.22 -23.94 21.41
C ARG A 144 21.09 -24.96 21.51
N ALA A 145 19.97 -24.58 22.14
CA ALA A 145 18.79 -25.42 22.24
C ALA A 145 18.16 -25.72 20.86
N GLY A 146 18.28 -24.80 19.91
CA GLY A 146 17.78 -24.94 18.54
C GLY A 146 18.64 -25.79 17.59
N MET A 147 19.90 -26.09 17.95
CA MET A 147 20.83 -26.80 17.05
C MET A 147 20.34 -28.17 16.54
N PRO A 148 19.65 -29.01 17.35
CA PRO A 148 19.08 -30.27 16.86
C PRO A 148 18.06 -30.07 15.74
N ALA A 149 17.17 -29.07 15.88
CA ALA A 149 16.20 -28.72 14.84
C ALA A 149 16.89 -28.10 13.61
N ALA A 150 17.93 -27.29 13.81
CA ALA A 150 18.73 -26.72 12.73
C ALA A 150 19.36 -27.80 11.84
N LYS A 151 19.79 -28.94 12.42
CA LYS A 151 20.31 -30.09 11.67
C LYS A 151 19.30 -30.68 10.69
N ALA A 152 18.05 -30.83 11.10
CA ALA A 152 17.00 -31.34 10.23
C ALA A 152 16.60 -30.31 9.16
N LEU A 153 16.55 -29.02 9.52
CA LEU A 153 16.32 -27.93 8.56
C LEU A 153 17.44 -27.86 7.50
N ALA A 154 18.70 -28.06 7.90
CA ALA A 154 19.85 -28.01 7.01
C ALA A 154 19.77 -29.03 5.87
N LYS A 155 19.35 -30.27 6.18
CA LYS A 155 19.11 -31.31 5.16
C LYS A 155 18.10 -30.85 4.11
N LYS A 156 17.00 -30.22 4.54
CA LYS A 156 15.95 -29.71 3.64
C LYS A 156 16.46 -28.53 2.80
N ALA A 157 17.11 -27.55 3.44
CA ALA A 157 17.67 -26.37 2.77
C ALA A 157 18.72 -26.75 1.71
N ASN A 158 19.63 -27.67 2.04
CA ASN A 158 20.64 -28.14 1.11
C ASN A 158 20.05 -28.95 -0.05
N ALA A 159 19.02 -29.77 0.22
CA ALA A 159 18.31 -30.50 -0.82
C ALA A 159 17.56 -29.55 -1.79
N PHE A 160 16.92 -28.50 -1.25
CA PHE A 160 16.31 -27.44 -2.05
C PHE A 160 17.35 -26.72 -2.92
N ALA A 161 18.48 -26.31 -2.33
CA ALA A 161 19.55 -25.62 -3.04
C ALA A 161 20.18 -26.45 -4.18
N LYS A 162 20.25 -27.77 -4.03
CA LYS A 162 20.70 -28.68 -5.10
C LYS A 162 19.69 -28.72 -6.26
N ARG A 163 18.37 -28.71 -5.97
CA ARG A 163 17.31 -28.79 -6.98
C ARG A 163 17.05 -27.45 -7.70
N ALA A 164 17.18 -26.33 -7.01
CA ALA A 164 16.85 -25.01 -7.56
C ALA A 164 17.71 -24.62 -8.78
N LYS A 165 18.96 -25.12 -8.86
CA LYS A 165 19.94 -24.81 -9.93
C LYS A 165 19.59 -25.30 -11.35
N GLY A 166 18.36 -25.73 -11.62
CA GLY A 166 17.95 -26.18 -12.96
C GLY A 166 16.44 -26.31 -13.17
N ARG A 167 15.62 -25.61 -12.37
CA ARG A 167 14.16 -25.73 -12.44
C ARG A 167 13.53 -24.87 -13.51
N SER A 168 12.57 -25.46 -14.22
CA SER A 168 11.68 -24.77 -15.17
C SER A 168 10.24 -24.63 -14.65
N ASP A 169 9.82 -25.44 -13.67
CA ASP A 169 8.45 -25.41 -13.13
C ASP A 169 8.33 -24.43 -11.95
N ARG A 170 7.44 -23.44 -12.10
CA ARG A 170 7.18 -22.40 -11.09
C ARG A 170 6.28 -22.87 -9.96
N ALA A 171 5.37 -23.82 -10.21
CA ALA A 171 4.44 -24.30 -9.19
C ALA A 171 5.17 -25.08 -8.10
N ASP A 172 6.05 -26.00 -8.51
CA ASP A 172 6.92 -26.75 -7.59
C ASP A 172 7.84 -25.84 -6.76
N LEU A 173 8.32 -24.75 -7.37
CA LEU A 173 9.14 -23.75 -6.67
C LEU A 173 8.32 -23.01 -5.61
N ALA A 174 7.09 -22.61 -5.94
CA ALA A 174 6.18 -21.95 -5.01
C ALA A 174 5.88 -22.85 -3.80
N ASP A 175 5.58 -24.13 -4.01
CA ASP A 175 5.31 -25.07 -2.91
C ASP A 175 6.50 -25.23 -1.94
N GLU A 176 7.73 -25.28 -2.47
CA GLU A 176 8.92 -25.34 -1.61
C GLU A 176 9.20 -24.01 -0.90
N LEU A 177 9.00 -22.86 -1.55
CA LEU A 177 9.14 -21.55 -0.91
C LEU A 177 8.09 -21.34 0.20
N ARG A 178 6.87 -21.82 -0.02
CA ARG A 178 5.80 -21.83 1.00
C ARG A 178 6.25 -22.52 2.28
N LEU A 179 6.99 -23.63 2.15
CA LEU A 179 7.53 -24.33 3.31
C LEU A 179 8.44 -23.42 4.15
N PHE A 180 9.36 -22.69 3.53
CA PHE A 180 10.27 -21.79 4.26
C PHE A 180 9.53 -20.61 4.90
N VAL A 181 8.46 -20.11 4.27
CA VAL A 181 7.57 -19.10 4.87
C VAL A 181 6.92 -19.64 6.15
N MET A 182 6.41 -20.88 6.11
CA MET A 182 5.79 -21.53 7.25
C MET A 182 6.80 -21.85 8.37
N VAL A 183 8.04 -22.20 8.00
CA VAL A 183 9.15 -22.43 8.95
C VAL A 183 9.54 -21.13 9.65
N ALA A 184 9.62 -20.03 8.92
CA ALA A 184 9.87 -18.70 9.49
C ALA A 184 8.75 -18.27 10.44
N LEU A 185 7.48 -18.54 10.13
CA LEU A 185 6.35 -18.25 11.03
C LEU A 185 6.44 -19.03 12.35
N TRP A 186 6.64 -20.35 12.28
CA TRP A 186 6.50 -21.23 13.44
C TRP A 186 7.79 -21.47 14.22
N GLY A 187 8.91 -20.81 13.89
CA GLY A 187 10.20 -21.01 14.55
C GLY A 187 10.15 -21.00 16.09
N ASN A 188 9.28 -20.17 16.69
CA ASN A 188 9.08 -20.07 18.14
C ASN A 188 8.29 -21.23 18.79
N ARG A 189 7.56 -22.01 18.00
CA ARG A 189 6.54 -22.95 18.48
C ARG A 189 6.87 -24.41 18.20
N MET A 190 7.77 -24.66 17.26
CA MET A 190 8.13 -26.01 16.86
C MET A 190 8.89 -26.69 18.01
N ASP A 191 8.14 -27.39 18.86
CA ASP A 191 8.66 -28.25 19.93
C ASP A 191 9.71 -29.18 19.34
N LEU A 192 10.90 -29.21 19.96
CA LEU A 192 12.01 -30.09 19.58
C LEU A 192 11.55 -31.56 19.51
N SER A 193 10.49 -31.93 20.22
CA SER A 193 9.87 -33.28 20.17
C SER A 193 9.20 -33.63 18.83
N ILE A 194 8.84 -32.64 18.01
CA ILE A 194 8.22 -32.80 16.70
C ILE A 194 9.29 -33.04 15.61
N TRP A 195 10.56 -32.81 15.94
CA TRP A 195 11.70 -33.13 15.08
C TRP A 195 12.22 -34.51 15.48
N PRO A 196 11.80 -35.61 14.83
CA PRO A 196 12.29 -36.92 15.20
C PRO A 196 13.82 -36.94 15.08
N GLU A 197 14.51 -37.21 16.18
CA GLU A 197 15.87 -37.73 16.16
C GLU A 197 15.80 -39.13 15.54
N SER A 198 15.85 -39.21 14.22
CA SER A 198 16.14 -40.48 13.56
C SER A 198 17.59 -40.47 13.11
N ASP A 199 18.40 -41.27 13.80
CA ASP A 199 19.74 -41.70 13.36
C ASP A 199 19.70 -42.54 12.05
N GLU A 200 18.50 -42.84 11.54
CA GLU A 200 18.30 -43.43 10.22
C GLU A 200 18.24 -42.33 9.15
N GLY A 201 19.22 -42.36 8.24
CA GLY A 201 19.32 -41.41 7.12
C GLY A 201 18.16 -41.51 6.12
N GLY A 202 17.81 -40.36 5.52
CA GLY A 202 17.04 -40.26 4.27
C GLY A 202 15.50 -40.27 4.43
N ASN A 203 14.85 -39.32 3.73
CA ASN A 203 13.39 -39.09 3.55
C ASN A 203 12.48 -39.00 4.77
N ARG A 204 12.53 -39.90 5.75
CA ARG A 204 11.55 -39.97 6.85
C ARG A 204 11.56 -38.76 7.79
N ALA A 205 12.73 -38.21 8.11
CA ALA A 205 12.85 -36.97 8.86
C ALA A 205 12.34 -35.74 8.07
N SER A 206 12.47 -35.76 6.73
CA SER A 206 11.93 -34.70 5.87
C SER A 206 10.42 -34.79 5.72
N GLU A 207 9.84 -36.00 5.74
CA GLU A 207 8.40 -36.24 5.71
C GLU A 207 7.76 -35.78 7.02
N ALA A 208 8.32 -36.20 8.17
CA ALA A 208 7.86 -35.75 9.50
C ALA A 208 7.92 -34.22 9.66
N PHE A 209 8.96 -33.58 9.13
CA PHE A 209 9.07 -32.13 9.11
C PHE A 209 7.93 -31.46 8.31
N THR A 210 7.58 -32.04 7.17
CA THR A 210 6.50 -31.53 6.30
C THR A 210 5.13 -31.75 6.95
N GLU A 211 4.90 -32.91 7.57
CA GLU A 211 3.68 -33.22 8.31
C GLU A 211 3.46 -32.29 9.51
N ALA A 212 4.54 -31.95 10.23
CA ALA A 212 4.48 -31.00 11.35
C ALA A 212 4.07 -29.59 10.92
N LEU A 213 4.58 -29.12 9.77
CA LEU A 213 4.22 -27.84 9.18
C LEU A 213 2.77 -27.84 8.68
N GLN A 214 2.30 -28.94 8.07
CA GLN A 214 0.89 -29.13 7.71
C GLN A 214 -0.02 -29.15 8.95
N ALA A 215 0.41 -29.80 10.03
CA ALA A 215 -0.31 -29.79 11.29
C ALA A 215 -0.36 -28.38 11.93
N GLY A 216 0.59 -27.49 11.60
CA GLY A 216 0.60 -26.08 11.98
C GLY A 216 -0.47 -25.25 11.26
N GLU A 217 -0.90 -25.65 10.07
CA GLU A 217 -1.92 -24.93 9.29
C GLU A 217 -3.26 -24.85 10.02
N LYS A 218 -3.58 -25.83 10.87
CA LYS A 218 -4.82 -25.81 11.69
C LYS A 218 -4.85 -24.71 12.74
N TYR A 219 -3.69 -24.13 13.06
CA TYR A 219 -3.54 -23.02 14.00
C TYR A 219 -3.41 -21.66 13.29
N LEU A 220 -3.53 -21.63 11.96
CA LEU A 220 -3.63 -20.37 11.22
C LEU A 220 -5.06 -19.84 11.29
N LEU A 221 -5.18 -18.58 11.70
CA LEU A 221 -6.44 -17.84 11.64
C LEU A 221 -6.62 -17.12 10.31
N TRP A 222 -5.53 -16.96 9.55
CA TRP A 222 -5.50 -16.48 8.18
C TRP A 222 -4.24 -17.00 7.47
N ASP A 223 -4.36 -17.38 6.18
CA ASP A 223 -3.28 -18.01 5.43
C ASP A 223 -3.17 -17.52 3.96
N ASP A 224 -2.32 -16.52 3.73
CA ASP A 224 -1.90 -16.09 2.39
C ASP A 224 -0.60 -16.76 1.91
N SER A 225 -0.11 -17.79 2.59
CA SER A 225 1.20 -18.41 2.30
C SER A 225 1.33 -18.92 0.86
N LYS A 226 0.23 -19.43 0.27
CA LYS A 226 0.21 -19.87 -1.13
C LYS A 226 0.32 -18.71 -2.11
N ILE A 227 -0.34 -17.60 -1.81
CA ILE A 227 -0.37 -16.41 -2.66
C ILE A 227 1.04 -15.80 -2.69
N VAL A 228 1.64 -15.57 -1.51
CA VAL A 228 2.98 -15.00 -1.43
C VAL A 228 4.05 -15.93 -1.99
N ALA A 229 3.92 -17.25 -1.81
CA ALA A 229 4.88 -18.19 -2.38
C ALA A 229 4.84 -18.24 -3.92
N SER A 230 3.66 -18.07 -4.51
CA SER A 230 3.51 -17.92 -5.96
C SER A 230 4.20 -16.64 -6.45
N ALA A 231 3.99 -15.52 -5.76
CA ALA A 231 4.66 -14.25 -6.07
C ALA A 231 6.19 -14.35 -5.93
N LEU A 232 6.69 -15.01 -4.88
CA LEU A 232 8.13 -15.25 -4.71
C LEU A 232 8.74 -16.10 -5.83
N ALA A 233 7.97 -17.05 -6.38
CA ALA A 233 8.40 -17.90 -7.49
C ALA A 233 8.46 -17.17 -8.85
N GLU A 234 7.84 -15.99 -8.97
CA GLU A 234 7.97 -15.12 -10.15
C GLU A 234 9.34 -14.43 -10.22
N GLY A 235 10.05 -14.36 -9.09
CA GLY A 235 11.36 -13.73 -8.95
C GLY A 235 11.26 -12.28 -8.48
N MET A 236 12.19 -11.88 -7.61
CA MET A 236 12.30 -10.52 -7.06
C MET A 236 13.77 -10.08 -7.06
N ARG A 237 14.03 -8.78 -7.10
CA ARG A 237 15.40 -8.25 -7.03
C ARG A 237 15.84 -8.10 -5.57
N ASP A 238 15.03 -7.42 -4.77
CA ASP A 238 15.35 -7.09 -3.38
C ASP A 238 14.21 -7.50 -2.43
N VAL A 239 14.52 -8.32 -1.43
CA VAL A 239 13.58 -8.69 -0.35
C VAL A 239 14.14 -8.26 1.01
N SER A 240 13.39 -7.46 1.76
CA SER A 240 13.74 -7.12 3.15
C SER A 240 13.07 -8.09 4.12
N ILE A 241 13.77 -8.50 5.16
CA ILE A 241 13.21 -9.24 6.30
C ILE A 241 13.49 -8.40 7.56
N VAL A 242 12.42 -7.87 8.18
CA VAL A 242 12.49 -7.24 9.51
C VAL A 242 12.44 -8.35 10.55
N VAL A 243 13.61 -8.64 11.11
CA VAL A 243 13.84 -9.80 11.97
C VAL A 243 13.27 -9.54 13.39
N ASP A 244 12.68 -10.58 13.98
CA ASP A 244 12.19 -10.58 15.36
C ASP A 244 13.28 -11.10 16.30
N ASN A 245 13.30 -12.39 16.61
CA ASN A 245 14.16 -13.00 17.62
C ASN A 245 15.42 -13.68 17.07
N ALA A 246 16.45 -13.74 17.92
CA ALA A 246 17.63 -14.57 17.80
C ALA A 246 17.32 -16.06 18.07
N GLY A 247 18.36 -16.90 18.09
CA GLY A 247 18.24 -18.33 18.39
C GLY A 247 17.65 -19.13 17.22
N PHE A 248 16.76 -20.09 17.53
CA PHE A 248 16.21 -20.96 16.48
C PHE A 248 15.29 -20.21 15.51
N GLU A 249 14.54 -19.21 15.97
CA GLU A 249 13.72 -18.39 15.06
C GLU A 249 14.59 -17.68 14.02
N LEU A 250 15.72 -17.10 14.45
CA LEU A 250 16.69 -16.51 13.52
C LEU A 250 17.24 -17.56 12.53
N THR A 251 17.49 -18.79 12.98
CA THR A 251 17.91 -19.88 12.08
C THR A 251 16.87 -20.16 11.01
N CYS A 252 15.57 -20.12 11.35
CA CYS A 252 14.47 -20.24 10.39
C CYS A 252 14.40 -19.06 9.42
N ASP A 253 14.60 -17.83 9.91
CA ASP A 253 14.61 -16.62 9.08
C ASP A 253 15.79 -16.61 8.10
N LEU A 254 16.97 -17.04 8.53
CA LEU A 254 18.15 -17.21 7.67
C LEU A 254 17.95 -18.34 6.64
N ALA A 255 17.22 -19.40 6.99
CA ALA A 255 16.86 -20.45 6.04
C ALA A 255 15.87 -19.94 4.97
N LEU A 256 14.90 -19.09 5.33
CA LEU A 256 14.05 -18.38 4.37
C LEU A 256 14.89 -17.47 3.47
N ALA A 257 15.79 -16.67 4.04
CA ALA A 257 16.70 -15.81 3.29
C ALA A 257 17.58 -16.60 2.30
N ASP A 258 17.99 -17.82 2.66
CA ASP A 258 18.80 -18.69 1.81
C ASP A 258 17.95 -19.23 0.67
N ALA A 259 16.74 -19.70 0.97
CA ALA A 259 15.81 -20.19 -0.01
C ALA A 259 15.47 -19.13 -1.08
N LEU A 260 15.27 -17.88 -0.65
CA LEU A 260 15.04 -16.75 -1.56
C LEU A 260 16.21 -16.52 -2.52
N VAL A 261 17.44 -16.43 -2.00
CA VAL A 261 18.62 -16.23 -2.86
C VAL A 261 18.82 -17.42 -3.81
N VAL A 262 18.58 -18.62 -3.33
CA VAL A 262 18.69 -19.87 -4.09
C VAL A 262 17.63 -19.97 -5.19
N SER A 263 16.43 -19.41 -4.97
CA SER A 263 15.33 -19.42 -5.94
C SER A 263 15.45 -18.32 -7.00
N GLY A 264 16.40 -17.40 -6.87
CA GLY A 264 16.68 -16.36 -7.86
C GLY A 264 16.51 -14.93 -7.36
N VAL A 265 16.20 -14.71 -6.08
CA VAL A 265 16.20 -13.36 -5.51
C VAL A 265 17.60 -12.76 -5.57
N GLY A 266 17.70 -11.53 -6.08
CA GLY A 266 18.98 -10.84 -6.27
C GLY A 266 19.72 -10.60 -4.95
N ARG A 267 19.03 -10.02 -3.97
CA ARG A 267 19.55 -9.71 -2.64
C ARG A 267 18.46 -9.77 -1.55
N VAL A 268 18.86 -10.22 -0.36
CA VAL A 268 18.04 -10.22 0.85
C VAL A 268 18.66 -9.29 1.88
N ILE A 269 17.85 -8.40 2.45
CA ILE A 269 18.26 -7.41 3.45
C ILE A 269 17.68 -7.82 4.81
N LEU A 270 18.53 -8.28 5.72
CA LEU A 270 18.18 -8.64 7.09
C LEU A 270 18.23 -7.37 7.95
N ARG A 271 17.06 -6.83 8.30
CA ARG A 271 16.90 -5.61 9.10
C ARG A 271 16.80 -5.99 10.57
N VAL A 272 17.81 -5.62 11.34
CA VAL A 272 18.03 -6.08 12.71
C VAL A 272 18.11 -4.90 13.68
N LYS A 273 17.99 -5.21 14.98
CA LYS A 273 18.01 -4.19 16.02
C LYS A 273 19.43 -3.63 16.19
N ALA A 274 19.55 -2.30 16.34
CA ALA A 274 20.84 -1.64 16.57
C ALA A 274 21.40 -1.90 17.97
N HIS A 275 20.54 -2.12 18.95
CA HIS A 275 20.89 -2.42 20.33
C HIS A 275 19.93 -3.45 20.95
N PRO A 276 20.24 -4.03 22.12
CA PRO A 276 19.38 -5.02 22.76
C PRO A 276 18.00 -4.43 23.11
N VAL A 277 16.94 -5.18 22.80
CA VAL A 277 15.54 -4.85 23.09
C VAL A 277 14.75 -6.17 23.10
N PHE A 278 13.63 -6.25 23.81
CA PHE A 278 12.75 -7.42 23.82
C PHE A 278 13.41 -8.77 24.19
N VAL A 279 14.48 -8.75 24.98
CA VAL A 279 15.28 -9.91 25.40
C VAL A 279 15.93 -10.64 24.23
N SER A 280 15.14 -11.29 23.38
CA SER A 280 15.61 -12.14 22.31
C SER A 280 15.76 -11.45 20.97
N ASP A 281 15.40 -10.17 20.79
CA ASP A 281 15.46 -9.58 19.45
C ASP A 281 16.87 -9.61 18.85
N ALA A 282 16.93 -9.98 17.57
CA ALA A 282 18.19 -10.20 16.87
C ALA A 282 18.89 -8.88 16.52
N MET A 283 20.20 -8.86 16.74
CA MET A 283 21.15 -7.84 16.32
C MET A 283 22.12 -8.39 15.26
N ASP A 284 22.95 -7.52 14.68
CA ASP A 284 23.96 -7.95 13.68
C ASP A 284 24.87 -9.06 14.21
N LYS A 285 25.35 -8.94 15.46
CA LYS A 285 26.17 -9.97 16.10
C LYS A 285 25.45 -11.32 16.20
N ASP A 286 24.13 -11.32 16.46
CA ASP A 286 23.37 -12.55 16.65
C ASP A 286 23.22 -13.32 15.32
N CYS A 287 23.13 -12.61 14.20
CA CYS A 287 23.17 -13.19 12.86
C CYS A 287 24.53 -13.85 12.57
N ARG A 288 25.62 -13.15 12.89
CA ARG A 288 26.99 -13.66 12.66
C ARG A 288 27.29 -14.87 13.54
N ASP A 289 26.97 -14.79 14.83
CA ASP A 289 27.16 -15.88 15.78
C ASP A 289 26.35 -17.12 15.38
N THR A 290 25.13 -16.94 14.86
CA THR A 290 24.32 -18.05 14.33
C THR A 290 25.00 -18.70 13.13
N ILE A 291 25.51 -17.92 12.17
CA ILE A 291 26.22 -18.45 10.99
C ILE A 291 27.49 -19.19 11.40
N ASP A 292 28.27 -18.63 12.32
CA ASP A 292 29.50 -19.24 12.83
C ASP A 292 29.20 -20.55 13.58
N ALA A 293 28.14 -20.59 14.38
CA ALA A 293 27.68 -21.81 15.04
C ALA A 293 27.26 -22.89 14.04
N MET A 294 26.59 -22.52 12.93
CA MET A 294 26.26 -23.48 11.87
C MET A 294 27.53 -24.01 11.20
N ILE A 295 28.51 -23.15 10.88
CA ILE A 295 29.79 -23.53 10.25
C ILE A 295 30.59 -24.46 11.15
N ALA A 296 30.63 -24.18 12.45
CA ALA A 296 31.36 -24.96 13.45
C ALA A 296 30.68 -26.28 13.84
N SER A 297 29.45 -26.53 13.34
CA SER A 297 28.73 -27.77 13.60
C SER A 297 29.50 -29.00 13.11
N ALA A 298 29.49 -30.07 13.91
CA ALA A 298 30.06 -31.36 13.52
C ALA A 298 29.20 -32.11 12.48
N ASP A 299 27.97 -31.66 12.24
CA ASP A 299 27.10 -32.21 11.19
C ASP A 299 27.38 -31.54 9.84
N ASP A 300 27.75 -32.35 8.84
CA ASP A 300 28.18 -31.88 7.52
C ASP A 300 27.11 -31.04 6.79
N GLU A 301 25.83 -31.41 6.92
CA GLU A 301 24.72 -30.70 6.27
C GLU A 301 24.51 -29.32 6.91
N THR A 302 24.55 -29.25 8.24
CA THR A 302 24.50 -27.99 8.99
C THR A 302 25.68 -27.08 8.63
N ALA A 303 26.90 -27.63 8.62
CA ALA A 303 28.09 -26.87 8.27
C ALA A 303 28.08 -26.40 6.80
N ALA A 304 27.54 -27.21 5.88
CA ALA A 304 27.37 -26.83 4.48
C ALA A 304 26.35 -25.69 4.29
N MET A 305 25.27 -25.70 5.07
CA MET A 305 24.29 -24.59 5.09
C MET A 305 24.94 -23.31 5.62
N GLY A 306 25.63 -23.37 6.77
CA GLY A 306 26.34 -22.21 7.33
C GLY A 306 27.39 -21.62 6.39
N ARG A 307 28.19 -22.46 5.71
CA ARG A 307 29.16 -22.00 4.69
C ARG A 307 28.49 -21.30 3.51
N ARG A 308 27.30 -21.76 3.08
CA ARG A 308 26.53 -21.10 2.02
C ARG A 308 26.01 -19.73 2.48
N TRP A 309 25.51 -19.62 3.70
CA TRP A 309 25.09 -18.35 4.29
C TRP A 309 26.23 -17.34 4.38
N ALA A 310 27.40 -17.75 4.85
CA ALA A 310 28.59 -16.90 4.84
C ALA A 310 29.00 -16.45 3.43
N SER A 311 28.84 -17.32 2.42
CA SER A 311 29.06 -16.95 1.02
C SER A 311 28.05 -15.91 0.51
N HIS A 312 26.79 -15.94 0.96
CA HIS A 312 25.80 -14.93 0.59
C HIS A 312 26.17 -13.56 1.16
N LEU A 313 26.64 -13.50 2.42
CA LEU A 313 27.17 -12.26 3.01
C LEU A 313 28.39 -11.76 2.26
N ALA A 314 29.39 -12.63 2.02
CA ALA A 314 30.62 -12.24 1.34
C ALA A 314 30.40 -11.75 -0.11
N SER A 315 29.36 -12.24 -0.78
CA SER A 315 28.99 -11.82 -2.14
C SER A 315 28.05 -10.61 -2.20
N GLY A 316 27.59 -10.09 -1.06
CA GLY A 316 26.61 -9.00 -0.98
C GLY A 316 25.17 -9.40 -1.32
N LYS A 317 24.90 -10.71 -1.50
CA LYS A 317 23.55 -11.24 -1.67
C LYS A 317 22.73 -11.18 -0.39
N TRP A 318 23.40 -11.24 0.76
CA TRP A 318 22.81 -10.86 2.03
C TRP A 318 23.45 -9.57 2.54
N ALA A 319 22.63 -8.68 3.07
CA ALA A 319 23.07 -7.52 3.83
C ALA A 319 22.41 -7.55 5.21
N ILE A 320 23.19 -7.38 6.27
CA ILE A 320 22.67 -7.21 7.63
C ILE A 320 22.72 -5.73 7.96
N VAL A 321 21.56 -5.13 8.23
CA VAL A 321 21.39 -3.68 8.39
C VAL A 321 20.81 -3.40 9.78
N PRO A 322 21.66 -3.06 10.77
CA PRO A 322 21.20 -2.57 12.06
C PRO A 322 20.70 -1.13 11.94
N ASP A 323 19.57 -0.82 12.57
CA ASP A 323 19.03 0.55 12.63
C ASP A 323 18.28 0.76 13.96
N PHE A 324 18.45 1.94 14.55
CA PHE A 324 17.78 2.35 15.79
C PHE A 324 16.27 2.46 15.61
N ALA A 325 15.79 2.71 14.39
CA ALA A 325 14.37 2.71 14.05
C ALA A 325 13.66 1.39 14.40
N TRP A 326 14.39 0.27 14.47
CA TRP A 326 13.84 -1.02 14.89
C TRP A 326 13.79 -1.21 16.41
N CYS A 327 14.45 -0.32 17.17
CA CYS A 327 14.52 -0.31 18.62
C CYS A 327 13.59 0.74 19.26
N GLN A 328 12.67 1.30 18.49
CA GLN A 328 11.81 2.41 18.89
C GLN A 328 10.33 2.13 18.56
N PRO A 329 9.38 2.72 19.32
CA PRO A 329 7.96 2.37 19.28
C PRO A 329 7.15 2.99 18.13
N GLN A 330 7.75 3.77 17.21
CA GLN A 330 6.98 4.41 16.15
C GLN A 330 6.24 3.38 15.29
N PRO A 331 5.00 3.67 14.87
CA PRO A 331 4.35 2.89 13.83
C PRO A 331 5.08 3.05 12.49
N PHE A 332 4.87 2.11 11.57
CA PHE A 332 5.67 2.05 10.32
C PHE A 332 5.56 3.29 9.44
N TRP A 333 4.41 3.99 9.40
CA TRP A 333 4.28 5.25 8.65
C TRP A 333 5.08 6.40 9.28
N ALA A 334 5.37 6.34 10.58
CA ALA A 334 6.11 7.36 11.32
C ALA A 334 7.60 7.01 11.52
N LEU A 335 8.10 5.95 10.87
CA LEU A 335 9.52 5.65 10.81
C LEU A 335 10.34 6.82 10.25
N PRO A 336 11.64 6.94 10.57
CA PRO A 336 12.53 7.90 9.91
C PRO A 336 12.42 7.80 8.39
N LYS A 337 12.56 8.95 7.71
CA LYS A 337 12.37 9.03 6.26
C LYS A 337 13.29 8.06 5.52
N ASP A 338 14.56 8.03 5.87
CA ASP A 338 15.54 7.18 5.21
C ASP A 338 15.18 5.69 5.36
N THR A 339 14.79 5.26 6.56
CA THR A 339 14.29 3.89 6.79
C THR A 339 13.06 3.59 5.92
N ARG A 340 12.10 4.51 5.79
CA ARG A 340 10.93 4.31 4.91
C ARG A 340 11.30 4.24 3.43
N ASP A 341 12.22 5.11 2.98
CA ASP A 341 12.67 5.15 1.59
C ASP A 341 13.40 3.84 1.24
N GLU A 342 14.18 3.29 2.17
CA GLU A 342 14.80 1.97 1.99
C GLU A 342 13.77 0.83 1.93
N LEU A 343 12.72 0.87 2.77
CA LEU A 343 11.63 -0.11 2.68
C LEU A 343 10.93 -0.01 1.32
N LYS A 344 10.66 1.21 0.83
CA LYS A 344 10.03 1.48 -0.47
C LYS A 344 10.79 0.84 -1.63
N SER A 345 12.12 0.76 -1.55
CA SER A 345 12.95 0.15 -2.60
C SER A 345 12.89 -1.39 -2.66
N SER A 346 12.27 -2.05 -1.68
CA SER A 346 12.15 -3.51 -1.66
C SER A 346 10.99 -3.97 -2.53
N ASP A 347 11.18 -5.05 -3.29
CA ASP A 347 10.09 -5.69 -4.03
C ASP A 347 9.15 -6.47 -3.08
N LEU A 348 9.64 -6.83 -1.89
CA LEU A 348 8.85 -7.37 -0.78
C LEU A 348 9.50 -7.03 0.56
N VAL A 349 8.69 -6.69 1.57
CA VAL A 349 9.11 -6.60 2.97
C VAL A 349 8.39 -7.69 3.78
N VAL A 350 9.16 -8.58 4.39
CA VAL A 350 8.67 -9.57 5.35
C VAL A 350 8.84 -8.99 6.76
N ILE A 351 7.75 -8.82 7.50
CA ILE A 351 7.81 -8.46 8.92
C ILE A 351 7.60 -9.70 9.78
N LYS A 352 8.51 -9.96 10.71
CA LYS A 352 8.45 -11.09 11.63
C LYS A 352 7.95 -10.65 13.00
N GLY A 353 7.13 -11.49 13.61
CA GLY A 353 6.87 -11.45 15.05
C GLY A 353 5.81 -10.47 15.51
N ASP A 354 5.55 -10.51 16.81
CA ASP A 354 4.42 -9.81 17.43
C ASP A 354 4.70 -8.31 17.61
N ALA A 355 5.91 -7.92 18.04
CA ALA A 355 6.27 -6.51 18.24
C ALA A 355 6.20 -5.71 16.92
N ASN A 356 6.74 -6.25 15.83
CA ASN A 356 6.63 -5.62 14.51
C ASN A 356 5.18 -5.56 14.02
N TYR A 357 4.37 -6.59 14.28
CA TYR A 357 2.95 -6.57 13.91
C TYR A 357 2.16 -5.51 14.70
N ARG A 358 2.43 -5.37 16.00
CA ARG A 358 1.85 -4.31 16.83
C ARG A 358 2.23 -2.93 16.30
N ARG A 359 3.49 -2.71 15.91
CA ARG A 359 3.93 -1.47 15.24
C ARG A 359 3.22 -1.24 13.91
N LEU A 360 2.99 -2.28 13.11
CA LEU A 360 2.25 -2.17 11.84
C LEU A 360 0.82 -1.65 12.09
N LEU A 361 0.21 -2.03 13.21
CA LEU A 361 -1.16 -1.64 13.57
C LEU A 361 -1.21 -0.44 14.54
N ASN A 362 -0.07 0.15 14.89
CA ASN A 362 0.09 1.20 15.92
C ASN A 362 -0.46 0.80 17.30
N ASP A 363 -0.38 -0.48 17.62
CA ASP A 363 -0.89 -1.06 18.86
C ASP A 363 -2.38 -0.73 19.10
N CYS A 364 -3.15 -0.57 18.01
CA CYS A 364 -4.57 -0.24 18.04
C CYS A 364 -5.46 -1.48 18.04
N LEU A 365 -6.60 -1.37 18.72
CA LEU A 365 -7.68 -2.37 18.76
C LEU A 365 -8.56 -2.26 17.53
N TRP A 366 -8.05 -2.73 16.39
CA TRP A 366 -8.84 -2.92 15.17
C TRP A 366 -9.91 -3.99 15.38
N GLU A 367 -11.07 -3.84 14.73
CA GLU A 367 -12.00 -4.97 14.63
C GLU A 367 -11.28 -6.10 13.88
N LEU A 368 -11.28 -7.31 14.44
CA LEU A 368 -10.51 -8.43 13.90
C LEU A 368 -10.87 -8.73 12.44
N SER A 369 -12.11 -8.47 12.02
CA SER A 369 -12.61 -8.66 10.66
C SER A 369 -12.13 -7.58 9.67
N THR A 370 -11.60 -6.45 10.15
CA THR A 370 -11.15 -5.32 9.30
C THR A 370 -10.09 -5.83 8.32
N PRO A 371 -10.26 -5.69 6.99
CA PRO A 371 -9.33 -6.25 6.02
C PRO A 371 -7.87 -5.83 6.26
N PHE A 372 -6.95 -6.78 6.26
CA PHE A 372 -5.51 -6.48 6.45
C PHE A 372 -4.99 -5.49 5.40
N ALA A 373 -5.49 -5.58 4.16
CA ALA A 373 -5.12 -4.68 3.08
C ALA A 373 -5.52 -3.22 3.34
N ASP A 374 -6.65 -2.99 4.03
CA ASP A 374 -7.08 -1.65 4.43
C ASP A 374 -6.17 -1.07 5.51
N VAL A 375 -5.86 -1.87 6.54
CA VAL A 375 -5.05 -1.44 7.69
C VAL A 375 -3.59 -1.21 7.30
N SER A 376 -3.04 -2.06 6.41
CA SER A 376 -1.66 -1.96 5.93
C SER A 376 -1.50 -1.13 4.65
N SER A 377 -2.56 -0.46 4.20
CA SER A 377 -2.58 0.29 2.93
C SER A 377 -1.50 1.38 2.82
N TYR A 378 -1.06 1.95 3.95
CA TYR A 378 -0.02 2.97 3.99
C TYR A 378 1.40 2.42 3.72
N PHE A 379 1.60 1.10 3.75
CA PHE A 379 2.92 0.50 3.80
C PHE A 379 3.67 0.73 2.46
N PRO A 380 4.96 1.11 2.47
CA PRO A 380 5.63 1.66 1.29
C PRO A 380 6.01 0.65 0.20
N ALA A 381 5.82 -0.66 0.44
CA ALA A 381 6.22 -1.75 -0.46
C ALA A 381 5.30 -2.96 -0.26
N PRO A 382 5.24 -3.93 -1.18
CA PRO A 382 4.54 -5.19 -0.92
C PRO A 382 4.94 -5.79 0.43
N LEU A 383 3.97 -6.26 1.20
CA LEU A 383 4.13 -6.59 2.61
C LEU A 383 3.69 -8.03 2.88
N LEU A 384 4.55 -8.80 3.55
CA LEU A 384 4.21 -10.08 4.16
C LEU A 384 4.37 -9.98 5.68
N ALA A 385 3.29 -10.19 6.43
CA ALA A 385 3.33 -10.29 7.89
C ALA A 385 3.26 -11.74 8.35
N LEU A 386 4.27 -12.18 9.10
CA LEU A 386 4.36 -13.51 9.71
C LEU A 386 4.34 -13.37 11.23
N ARG A 387 3.19 -13.68 11.84
CA ARG A 387 2.96 -13.41 13.26
C ARG A 387 2.33 -14.59 13.97
N SER A 388 2.98 -15.09 15.02
CA SER A 388 2.29 -15.82 16.10
C SER A 388 1.68 -14.82 17.09
N LEU A 389 0.41 -15.00 17.46
CA LEU A 389 -0.32 -14.05 18.29
C LEU A 389 0.19 -14.06 19.74
N LYS A 390 0.79 -12.95 20.18
CA LYS A 390 1.28 -12.73 21.57
C LYS A 390 0.73 -11.44 22.20
N ALA A 391 -0.31 -10.87 21.60
CA ALA A 391 -0.97 -9.64 22.02
C ALA A 391 -2.44 -9.60 21.58
N GLU A 392 -3.28 -8.93 22.36
CA GLU A 392 -4.75 -8.83 22.22
C GLU A 392 -5.19 -7.88 21.09
N LEU A 393 -4.55 -7.96 19.93
CA LEU A 393 -4.91 -7.21 18.72
C LEU A 393 -4.77 -8.05 17.46
N GLY A 394 -5.41 -7.62 16.38
CA GLY A 394 -5.35 -8.24 15.07
C GLY A 394 -6.23 -7.51 14.06
N CYS A 395 -6.11 -7.89 12.79
CA CYS A 395 -7.02 -7.50 11.71
C CYS A 395 -7.00 -8.61 10.65
N GLY A 396 -7.93 -8.59 9.69
CA GLY A 396 -8.02 -9.53 8.58
C GLY A 396 -8.32 -10.97 8.99
N ILE A 397 -8.92 -11.19 10.17
CA ILE A 397 -9.31 -12.49 10.70
C ILE A 397 -10.84 -12.62 10.59
N PRO A 398 -11.36 -13.53 9.76
CA PRO A 398 -12.79 -13.78 9.62
C PRO A 398 -13.47 -14.16 10.95
N MET A 399 -14.68 -13.66 11.18
CA MET A 399 -15.38 -13.86 12.46
C MET A 399 -15.74 -15.33 12.74
N ASP A 400 -15.90 -16.16 11.71
CA ASP A 400 -16.07 -17.62 11.87
C ASP A 400 -14.80 -18.30 12.41
N ARG A 401 -13.61 -17.80 12.05
CA ARG A 401 -12.33 -18.25 12.63
C ARG A 401 -12.15 -17.77 14.06
N VAL A 402 -12.58 -16.55 14.37
CA VAL A 402 -12.58 -16.03 15.74
C VAL A 402 -13.49 -16.87 16.63
N ALA A 403 -14.74 -17.12 16.20
CA ALA A 403 -15.72 -17.91 16.95
C ALA A 403 -15.24 -19.34 17.25
N ALA A 404 -14.40 -19.91 16.38
CA ALA A 404 -13.83 -21.24 16.58
C ALA A 404 -12.84 -21.32 17.76
N VAL A 405 -12.22 -20.20 18.14
CA VAL A 405 -11.13 -20.16 19.14
C VAL A 405 -11.42 -19.25 20.34
N GLU A 406 -12.44 -18.39 20.28
CA GLU A 406 -12.74 -17.37 21.30
C GLU A 406 -13.01 -17.94 22.70
N ASN A 407 -13.45 -19.20 22.78
CA ASN A 407 -13.70 -19.88 24.05
C ASN A 407 -12.43 -20.44 24.71
N GLU A 408 -11.31 -20.48 23.98
CA GLU A 408 -10.03 -20.85 24.56
C GLU A 408 -9.44 -19.67 25.33
N LYS A 409 -9.11 -19.90 26.60
CA LYS A 409 -8.49 -18.87 27.44
C LYS A 409 -7.16 -18.41 26.83
N ASP A 410 -6.93 -17.10 26.81
CA ASP A 410 -5.65 -16.47 26.43
C ASP A 410 -5.20 -16.80 24.98
N TRP A 411 -6.13 -17.14 24.08
CA TRP A 411 -5.81 -17.60 22.73
C TRP A 411 -5.00 -16.60 21.89
N MET A 412 -5.14 -15.28 22.15
CA MET A 412 -4.40 -14.21 21.45
C MET A 412 -2.99 -13.95 22.00
N VAL A 413 -2.63 -14.50 23.16
CA VAL A 413 -1.40 -14.11 23.87
C VAL A 413 -0.43 -15.27 24.13
N THR A 414 -0.90 -16.50 23.89
CA THR A 414 -0.10 -17.74 24.12
C THR A 414 0.87 -18.08 22.99
N GLY A 415 0.82 -17.37 21.85
CA GLY A 415 1.52 -17.79 20.63
C GLY A 415 0.95 -19.05 20.01
N LYS A 416 -0.27 -19.47 20.40
CA LYS A 416 -0.95 -20.68 19.86
C LYS A 416 -1.35 -20.57 18.42
N TYR A 417 -1.92 -19.43 18.10
CA TYR A 417 -2.42 -19.15 16.77
C TYR A 417 -1.47 -18.23 16.02
N GLY A 418 -1.55 -18.27 14.69
CA GLY A 418 -0.75 -17.43 13.83
C GLY A 418 -1.54 -16.91 12.64
N VAL A 419 -0.97 -15.93 11.97
CA VAL A 419 -1.47 -15.39 10.70
C VAL A 419 -0.32 -15.25 9.71
N VAL A 420 -0.59 -15.59 8.45
CA VAL A 420 0.24 -15.25 7.29
C VAL A 420 -0.57 -14.29 6.44
N GLN A 421 -0.23 -13.01 6.47
CA GLN A 421 -1.00 -11.96 5.79
C GLN A 421 -0.14 -11.28 4.73
N TYR A 422 -0.61 -11.31 3.49
CA TYR A 422 0.11 -10.75 2.35
C TYR A 422 -0.69 -9.62 1.71
N ASN A 423 -0.05 -8.46 1.57
CA ASN A 423 -0.55 -7.34 0.80
C ASN A 423 0.38 -7.11 -0.38
N ALA A 424 -0.01 -7.57 -1.56
CA ALA A 424 0.80 -7.45 -2.78
C ALA A 424 0.92 -6.01 -3.28
N ARG A 425 -0.08 -5.18 -2.98
CA ARG A 425 -0.20 -3.80 -3.43
C ARG A 425 -0.81 -2.95 -2.30
N PRO A 426 -0.10 -2.76 -1.16
CA PRO A 426 -0.55 -1.80 -0.17
C PRO A 426 -0.72 -0.47 -0.88
N ALA A 427 -1.89 0.17 -0.69
CA ALA A 427 -2.38 1.28 -1.49
C ALA A 427 -1.26 2.23 -1.91
N ARG A 428 -0.68 1.91 -3.08
CA ARG A 428 -0.01 2.89 -3.91
C ARG A 428 -1.09 3.93 -4.16
N GLN A 429 -0.70 5.20 -4.21
CA GLN A 429 -1.63 6.31 -4.46
C GLN A 429 -2.45 6.86 -3.28
N TYR A 430 -2.24 6.51 -1.99
CA TYR A 430 -3.00 7.13 -0.88
C TYR A 430 -3.03 8.67 -0.95
N ARG A 431 -1.93 9.27 -1.42
CA ARG A 431 -1.78 10.72 -1.64
C ARG A 431 -2.85 11.31 -2.55
N VAL A 432 -3.33 10.57 -3.56
CA VAL A 432 -4.36 11.06 -4.50
C VAL A 432 -5.70 11.33 -3.81
N SER A 433 -5.94 10.65 -2.68
CA SER A 433 -7.17 10.75 -1.89
C SER A 433 -7.11 11.85 -0.82
N SER A 434 -5.93 12.39 -0.52
CA SER A 434 -5.72 13.41 0.53
C SER A 434 -6.49 14.71 0.27
N GLN A 435 -6.75 15.05 -0.99
CA GLN A 435 -7.49 16.26 -1.36
C GLN A 435 -8.92 16.30 -0.80
N ILE A 436 -9.53 15.13 -0.51
CA ILE A 436 -10.87 15.02 0.07
C ILE A 436 -10.94 15.71 1.44
N ASP A 437 -9.84 15.72 2.18
CA ASP A 437 -9.80 16.30 3.53
C ASP A 437 -9.93 17.83 3.51
N GLY A 438 -9.52 18.48 2.40
CA GLY A 438 -9.64 19.92 2.21
C GLY A 438 -11.00 20.40 1.70
N CYS A 439 -11.83 19.50 1.16
CA CYS A 439 -13.11 19.84 0.55
C CYS A 439 -14.22 19.97 1.60
N LYS A 440 -15.02 21.03 1.51
CA LYS A 440 -16.11 21.30 2.46
C LYS A 440 -17.46 20.85 1.93
N THR A 441 -17.69 20.96 0.63
CA THR A 441 -18.97 20.61 0.02
C THR A 441 -18.78 19.73 -1.21
N PHE A 442 -19.76 18.87 -1.47
CA PHE A 442 -19.81 17.87 -2.52
C PHE A 442 -21.24 17.82 -3.05
N ALA A 443 -21.45 18.32 -4.28
CA ALA A 443 -22.76 18.48 -4.87
C ALA A 443 -23.72 19.26 -3.95
N GLY A 444 -23.24 20.40 -3.41
CA GLY A 444 -24.02 21.32 -2.60
C GLY A 444 -24.24 20.92 -1.13
N ARG A 445 -23.62 19.82 -0.66
CA ARG A 445 -23.73 19.35 0.74
C ARG A 445 -22.45 18.73 1.25
N ASP A 446 -22.29 18.61 2.56
CA ASP A 446 -21.16 17.89 3.14
C ASP A 446 -21.30 16.35 2.94
N LEU A 447 -20.16 15.66 2.87
CA LEU A 447 -20.09 14.20 2.92
C LEU A 447 -19.83 13.75 4.36
N PRO A 448 -20.64 12.83 4.91
CA PRO A 448 -20.34 12.18 6.19
C PRO A 448 -18.97 11.51 6.18
N PRO A 449 -18.29 11.37 7.33
CA PRO A 449 -16.97 10.74 7.43
C PRO A 449 -16.86 9.36 6.73
N VAL A 450 -17.89 8.52 6.87
CA VAL A 450 -17.99 7.21 6.21
C VAL A 450 -17.96 7.33 4.69
N GLU A 451 -18.73 8.27 4.13
CA GLU A 451 -18.77 8.49 2.68
C GLU A 451 -17.45 9.11 2.18
N ARG A 452 -16.82 10.00 2.96
CA ARG A 452 -15.49 10.55 2.64
C ARG A 452 -14.44 9.46 2.55
N LEU A 453 -14.39 8.54 3.52
CA LEU A 453 -13.45 7.42 3.48
C LEU A 453 -13.74 6.47 2.32
N SER A 454 -15.02 6.14 2.10
CA SER A 454 -15.41 5.32 0.95
C SER A 454 -15.02 5.98 -0.37
N LEU A 455 -15.15 7.30 -0.50
CA LEU A 455 -14.68 8.07 -1.67
C LEU A 455 -13.16 8.00 -1.80
N LYS A 456 -12.40 8.11 -0.70
CA LYS A 456 -10.95 7.95 -0.70
C LYS A 456 -10.54 6.60 -1.29
N LYS A 457 -11.20 5.51 -0.87
CA LYS A 457 -10.96 4.16 -1.42
C LYS A 457 -11.24 4.09 -2.93
N VAL A 458 -12.33 4.71 -3.39
CA VAL A 458 -12.66 4.78 -4.83
C VAL A 458 -11.58 5.53 -5.62
N LEU A 459 -11.10 6.67 -5.13
CA LEU A 459 -10.04 7.43 -5.82
C LEU A 459 -8.71 6.67 -5.86
N VAL A 460 -8.35 5.98 -4.78
CA VAL A 460 -7.17 5.10 -4.76
C VAL A 460 -7.32 3.97 -5.77
N ALA A 461 -8.49 3.34 -5.85
CA ALA A 461 -8.77 2.27 -6.81
C ALA A 461 -8.67 2.76 -8.27
N LEU A 462 -9.22 3.95 -8.58
CA LEU A 462 -9.08 4.59 -9.89
C LEU A 462 -7.62 4.87 -10.24
N ALA A 463 -6.83 5.34 -9.28
CA ALA A 463 -5.42 5.63 -9.48
C ALA A 463 -4.58 4.34 -9.65
N ASN A 464 -4.85 3.29 -8.88
CA ASN A 464 -4.23 1.97 -9.07
C ASN A 464 -4.57 1.35 -10.43
N ALA A 465 -5.84 1.40 -10.84
CA ALA A 465 -6.25 0.95 -12.17
C ALA A 465 -5.57 1.73 -13.29
N SER A 466 -5.39 3.05 -13.12
CA SER A 466 -4.68 3.89 -14.08
C SER A 466 -3.19 3.55 -14.16
N GLU A 467 -2.55 3.19 -13.05
CA GLU A 467 -1.15 2.74 -13.04
C GLU A 467 -0.99 1.39 -13.75
N GLU A 468 -1.84 0.42 -13.44
CA GLU A 468 -1.82 -0.89 -14.10
C GLU A 468 -2.10 -0.78 -15.61
N LEU A 469 -3.05 0.07 -16.01
CA LEU A 469 -3.33 0.31 -17.43
C LEU A 469 -2.15 1.02 -18.12
N ALA A 470 -1.44 1.91 -17.43
CA ALA A 470 -0.24 2.55 -17.98
C ALA A 470 0.86 1.53 -18.29
N ASP A 471 1.06 0.54 -17.42
CA ASP A 471 2.02 -0.56 -17.64
C ASP A 471 1.61 -1.42 -18.85
N ALA A 472 0.33 -1.75 -18.97
CA ALA A 472 -0.21 -2.47 -20.13
C ALA A 472 -0.02 -1.68 -21.44
N LEU A 473 -0.28 -0.36 -21.42
CA LEU A 473 -0.11 0.52 -22.57
C LEU A 473 1.36 0.68 -22.99
N ALA A 474 2.30 0.68 -22.04
CA ALA A 474 3.74 0.81 -22.33
C ALA A 474 4.28 -0.32 -23.23
N VAL A 475 3.67 -1.50 -23.18
CA VAL A 475 4.06 -2.67 -23.99
C VAL A 475 3.11 -2.97 -25.15
N ALA A 476 1.92 -2.35 -25.18
CA ALA A 476 0.92 -2.59 -26.21
C ALA A 476 1.43 -2.42 -27.66
N PRO A 477 2.26 -1.41 -28.00
CA PRO A 477 2.78 -1.20 -29.36
C PRO A 477 3.79 -2.26 -29.84
N MET A 478 4.26 -3.17 -28.97
CA MET A 478 5.18 -4.22 -29.37
C MET A 478 4.53 -5.12 -30.42
N ARG A 479 5.22 -5.38 -31.54
CA ARG A 479 4.69 -6.20 -32.64
C ARG A 479 4.40 -7.66 -32.27
N SER A 480 4.91 -8.12 -31.13
CA SER A 480 4.62 -9.43 -30.53
C SER A 480 3.44 -9.41 -29.55
N SER A 481 2.90 -8.23 -29.22
CA SER A 481 1.79 -8.08 -28.29
C SER A 481 0.49 -8.58 -28.91
N THR A 482 -0.26 -9.37 -28.15
CA THR A 482 -1.61 -9.82 -28.53
C THR A 482 -2.70 -8.83 -28.15
N LEU A 483 -2.33 -7.71 -27.53
CA LEU A 483 -3.24 -6.67 -27.01
C LEU A 483 -3.79 -5.75 -28.10
N LEU A 484 -3.15 -5.70 -29.27
CA LEU A 484 -3.60 -4.90 -30.42
C LEU A 484 -4.53 -5.71 -31.35
N GLY A 485 -5.51 -5.02 -31.94
CA GLY A 485 -6.46 -5.57 -32.91
C GLY A 485 -7.90 -5.51 -32.44
N SER A 486 -8.83 -5.61 -33.40
CA SER A 486 -10.27 -5.68 -33.14
C SER A 486 -10.70 -7.06 -32.68
N VAL A 487 -11.70 -7.15 -31.82
CA VAL A 487 -12.40 -8.40 -31.54
C VAL A 487 -13.34 -8.71 -32.71
N GLU A 488 -13.14 -9.83 -33.42
CA GLU A 488 -13.94 -10.18 -34.60
C GLU A 488 -15.45 -10.24 -34.27
N GLY A 489 -16.24 -9.41 -34.95
CA GLY A 489 -17.70 -9.38 -34.80
C GLY A 489 -18.24 -8.64 -33.57
N ALA A 490 -17.38 -8.15 -32.66
CA ALA A 490 -17.81 -7.41 -31.48
C ALA A 490 -17.94 -5.90 -31.78
N LYS A 491 -19.10 -5.35 -31.43
CA LYS A 491 -19.32 -3.90 -31.36
C LYS A 491 -19.60 -3.53 -29.91
N ASN A 492 -19.06 -2.43 -29.41
CA ASN A 492 -19.40 -1.92 -28.08
C ASN A 492 -20.87 -1.45 -28.05
N ALA A 493 -21.38 -1.12 -26.86
CA ALA A 493 -22.78 -0.71 -26.65
C ALA A 493 -23.21 0.51 -27.49
N SER A 494 -22.24 1.25 -28.02
CA SER A 494 -22.43 2.46 -28.83
C SER A 494 -22.23 2.26 -30.33
N GLY A 495 -21.95 1.03 -30.76
CA GLY A 495 -21.87 0.61 -32.17
C GLY A 495 -20.49 0.70 -32.83
N ASP A 496 -19.44 1.08 -32.09
CA ASP A 496 -18.06 1.12 -32.57
C ASP A 496 -17.40 -0.27 -32.52
N SER A 497 -16.38 -0.50 -33.35
CA SER A 497 -15.64 -1.78 -33.35
C SER A 497 -14.75 -1.86 -32.12
N GLN A 498 -15.01 -2.82 -31.24
CA GLN A 498 -14.32 -2.94 -29.95
C GLN A 498 -12.88 -3.45 -30.14
N GLN A 499 -11.89 -2.76 -29.58
CA GLN A 499 -10.51 -3.28 -29.55
C GLN A 499 -10.30 -4.18 -28.34
N LYS A 500 -9.37 -5.13 -28.46
CA LYS A 500 -8.99 -6.00 -27.34
C LYS A 500 -8.53 -5.23 -26.11
N LEU A 501 -7.86 -4.10 -26.34
CA LEU A 501 -7.34 -3.26 -25.27
C LEU A 501 -8.43 -2.46 -24.55
N ASP A 502 -9.54 -2.14 -25.22
CA ASP A 502 -10.71 -1.51 -24.59
C ASP A 502 -11.32 -2.46 -23.56
N VAL A 503 -11.43 -3.76 -23.88
CA VAL A 503 -11.89 -4.81 -22.96
C VAL A 503 -10.94 -4.94 -21.76
N VAL A 504 -9.63 -4.98 -22.01
CA VAL A 504 -8.62 -5.05 -20.95
C VAL A 504 -8.70 -3.84 -20.02
N ALA A 505 -8.83 -2.63 -20.58
CA ALA A 505 -8.98 -1.41 -19.79
C ALA A 505 -10.25 -1.46 -18.93
N ASN A 506 -11.39 -1.87 -19.51
CA ASN A 506 -12.65 -2.03 -18.78
C ASN A 506 -12.51 -3.03 -17.62
N ASP A 507 -11.90 -4.19 -17.87
CA ASP A 507 -11.74 -5.24 -16.86
C ASP A 507 -10.83 -4.80 -15.71
N ILE A 508 -9.71 -4.12 -16.01
CA ILE A 508 -8.80 -3.56 -14.99
C ILE A 508 -9.58 -2.61 -14.07
N PHE A 509 -10.25 -1.59 -14.62
CA PHE A 509 -10.99 -0.63 -13.80
C PHE A 509 -12.11 -1.31 -13.00
N LYS A 510 -12.88 -2.20 -13.64
CA LYS A 510 -13.97 -2.92 -12.98
C LYS A 510 -13.49 -3.78 -11.82
N GLN A 511 -12.35 -4.46 -11.97
CA GLN A 511 -11.75 -5.27 -10.91
C GLN A 511 -11.34 -4.41 -9.71
N HIS A 512 -10.51 -3.38 -9.91
CA HIS A 512 -10.05 -2.49 -8.83
C HIS A 512 -11.22 -1.82 -8.10
N LEU A 513 -12.25 -1.40 -8.83
CA LEU A 513 -13.42 -0.76 -8.25
C LEU A 513 -14.33 -1.74 -7.49
N ALA A 514 -14.37 -3.02 -7.89
CA ALA A 514 -15.07 -4.06 -7.16
C ALA A 514 -14.35 -4.37 -5.83
N GLU A 515 -13.03 -4.51 -5.86
CA GLU A 515 -12.19 -4.84 -4.71
C GLU A 515 -12.16 -3.73 -3.66
N CYS A 516 -12.29 -2.45 -4.06
CA CYS A 516 -12.26 -1.33 -3.11
C CYS A 516 -13.48 -1.26 -2.17
N GLY A 517 -14.57 -1.96 -2.51
CA GLY A 517 -15.81 -2.04 -1.73
C GLY A 517 -16.67 -0.76 -1.71
N GLY A 518 -16.21 0.37 -2.25
CA GLY A 518 -16.92 1.66 -2.23
C GLY A 518 -17.93 1.88 -3.35
N VAL A 519 -17.82 1.14 -4.46
CA VAL A 519 -18.63 1.34 -5.67
C VAL A 519 -19.82 0.37 -5.71
N ARG A 520 -21.03 0.91 -5.83
CA ARG A 520 -22.24 0.12 -6.06
C ARG A 520 -22.45 -0.16 -7.53
N TYR A 521 -22.51 0.90 -8.33
CA TYR A 521 -22.76 0.78 -9.77
C TYR A 521 -21.54 1.24 -10.56
N TYR A 522 -21.13 0.40 -11.52
CA TYR A 522 -20.10 0.69 -12.49
C TYR A 522 -20.75 0.85 -13.85
N ALA A 523 -20.68 2.06 -14.39
CA ALA A 523 -21.29 2.43 -15.66
C ALA A 523 -20.15 2.79 -16.62
N SER A 524 -19.96 1.99 -17.67
CA SER A 524 -18.82 2.09 -18.59
C SER A 524 -19.28 2.35 -20.00
N GLU A 525 -18.47 3.07 -20.77
CA GLU A 525 -18.59 3.21 -22.23
C GLU A 525 -18.78 1.83 -22.92
N GLU A 526 -18.06 0.84 -22.41
CA GLU A 526 -17.93 -0.51 -22.98
C GLU A 526 -19.09 -1.45 -22.62
N GLU A 527 -19.99 -1.05 -21.71
CA GLU A 527 -21.10 -1.88 -21.22
C GLU A 527 -22.46 -1.28 -21.54
N ALA A 528 -23.42 -2.12 -21.96
CA ALA A 528 -24.75 -1.66 -22.35
C ALA A 528 -25.62 -1.20 -21.17
N THR A 529 -25.32 -1.68 -19.96
CA THR A 529 -26.04 -1.36 -18.73
C THR A 529 -25.06 -1.30 -17.57
N PRO A 530 -25.30 -0.47 -16.54
CA PRO A 530 -24.42 -0.42 -15.38
C PRO A 530 -24.38 -1.75 -14.63
N ALA A 531 -23.18 -2.20 -14.25
CA ALA A 531 -22.96 -3.39 -13.45
C ALA A 531 -23.05 -3.08 -11.94
N CYS A 532 -23.69 -3.94 -11.16
CA CYS A 532 -23.65 -3.86 -9.71
C CYS A 532 -22.40 -4.57 -9.19
N LEU A 533 -21.44 -3.82 -8.63
CA LEU A 533 -20.20 -4.37 -8.08
C LEU A 533 -20.34 -4.72 -6.60
N ASN A 534 -20.96 -3.84 -5.81
CA ASN A 534 -21.21 -4.06 -4.39
C ASN A 534 -22.52 -3.39 -3.94
N ALA A 535 -23.52 -4.18 -3.55
CA ALA A 535 -24.82 -3.68 -3.10
C ALA A 535 -24.73 -2.68 -1.92
N SER A 536 -23.69 -2.77 -1.07
CA SER A 536 -23.48 -1.85 0.05
C SER A 536 -22.66 -0.60 -0.30
N GLY A 537 -22.12 -0.53 -1.52
CA GLY A 537 -21.33 0.61 -2.00
C GLY A 537 -22.11 1.92 -1.95
N LYS A 538 -21.39 3.03 -1.81
CA LYS A 538 -21.98 4.39 -1.65
C LYS A 538 -21.89 5.23 -2.92
N PHE A 539 -21.11 4.80 -3.90
CA PHE A 539 -20.82 5.57 -5.10
C PHE A 539 -21.19 4.83 -6.38
N VAL A 540 -21.44 5.62 -7.42
CA VAL A 540 -21.50 5.20 -8.81
C VAL A 540 -20.29 5.76 -9.52
N VAL A 541 -19.62 4.91 -10.31
CA VAL A 541 -18.50 5.33 -11.15
C VAL A 541 -18.93 5.22 -12.60
N CYS A 542 -18.88 6.36 -13.28
CA CYS A 542 -19.16 6.53 -14.70
C CYS A 542 -17.81 6.72 -15.41
N ILE A 543 -17.44 5.84 -16.34
CA ILE A 543 -16.09 5.80 -16.91
C ILE A 543 -16.05 5.56 -18.42
N ASP A 544 -15.15 6.25 -19.10
CA ASP A 544 -14.57 5.85 -20.38
C ASP A 544 -13.19 5.24 -20.07
N PRO A 545 -13.07 3.89 -20.10
CA PRO A 545 -11.83 3.23 -19.70
C PRO A 545 -10.65 3.58 -20.60
N LEU A 546 -10.89 3.90 -21.88
CA LEU A 546 -9.82 4.14 -22.87
C LEU A 546 -10.25 5.07 -24.02
N ASP A 547 -10.20 6.38 -23.79
CA ASP A 547 -10.34 7.41 -24.82
C ASP A 547 -9.16 7.37 -25.81
N GLY A 548 -9.49 7.46 -27.10
CA GLY A 548 -8.50 7.56 -28.16
C GLY A 548 -7.87 6.22 -28.57
N SER A 549 -8.46 5.08 -28.19
CA SER A 549 -7.92 3.73 -28.45
C SER A 549 -7.54 3.45 -29.91
N ARG A 550 -8.25 4.08 -30.85
CA ARG A 550 -7.95 4.06 -32.30
C ARG A 550 -6.53 4.54 -32.66
N ASN A 551 -5.89 5.34 -31.82
CA ASN A 551 -4.57 5.91 -32.09
C ASN A 551 -3.40 5.17 -31.42
N ILE A 552 -3.67 4.10 -30.66
CA ILE A 552 -2.65 3.38 -29.88
C ILE A 552 -1.58 2.77 -30.77
N ALA A 553 -1.97 2.22 -31.93
CA ALA A 553 -1.03 1.65 -32.89
C ALA A 553 0.01 2.66 -33.41
N CYS A 554 -0.27 3.96 -33.29
CA CYS A 554 0.59 5.05 -33.74
C CYS A 554 1.27 5.78 -32.56
N ASN A 555 1.15 5.28 -31.32
CA ASN A 555 1.69 5.90 -30.10
C ASN A 555 1.26 7.35 -29.87
N VAL A 556 0.05 7.71 -30.29
CA VAL A 556 -0.55 9.00 -29.92
C VAL A 556 -1.05 8.89 -28.48
N PRO A 557 -1.01 9.99 -27.70
CA PRO A 557 -1.56 9.98 -26.34
C PRO A 557 -3.02 9.52 -26.29
N VAL A 558 -3.34 8.74 -25.27
CA VAL A 558 -4.68 8.22 -24.96
C VAL A 558 -5.00 8.50 -23.49
N GLY A 559 -6.21 8.20 -23.03
CA GLY A 559 -6.57 8.47 -21.64
C GLY A 559 -7.72 7.63 -21.11
N SER A 560 -7.97 7.73 -19.81
CA SER A 560 -9.19 7.23 -19.17
C SER A 560 -9.93 8.41 -18.55
N ILE A 561 -11.25 8.47 -18.63
CA ILE A 561 -12.06 9.58 -18.10
C ILE A 561 -13.07 9.00 -17.13
N PHE A 562 -13.21 9.59 -15.93
CA PHE A 562 -14.15 9.06 -14.94
C PHE A 562 -14.82 10.16 -14.11
N GLY A 563 -16.08 9.94 -13.78
CA GLY A 563 -16.89 10.73 -12.85
C GLY A 563 -17.43 9.84 -11.73
N VAL A 564 -17.50 10.40 -10.52
CA VAL A 564 -18.00 9.71 -9.33
C VAL A 564 -19.22 10.44 -8.79
N TYR A 565 -20.30 9.69 -8.62
CA TYR A 565 -21.58 10.18 -8.10
C TYR A 565 -21.96 9.43 -6.84
N ARG A 566 -22.80 10.05 -6.00
CA ARG A 566 -23.42 9.33 -4.87
C ARG A 566 -24.55 8.44 -5.38
N VAL A 567 -24.74 7.31 -4.72
CA VAL A 567 -25.92 6.49 -4.93
C VAL A 567 -27.15 7.18 -4.34
N ARG A 568 -28.24 7.16 -5.11
CA ARG A 568 -29.61 7.49 -4.71
C ARG A 568 -30.35 6.17 -4.50
N GLU A 569 -30.66 5.86 -3.24
CA GLU A 569 -31.15 4.55 -2.80
C GLU A 569 -32.48 4.15 -3.45
N ASP A 570 -33.34 5.12 -3.80
CA ASP A 570 -34.66 4.89 -4.40
C ASP A 570 -34.64 4.84 -5.94
N GLU A 571 -33.46 4.93 -6.56
CA GLU A 571 -33.29 4.96 -8.01
C GLU A 571 -32.64 3.66 -8.52
N ASP A 572 -32.99 3.25 -9.74
CA ASP A 572 -32.33 2.10 -10.38
C ASP A 572 -30.89 2.44 -10.83
N ALA A 573 -30.19 1.43 -11.35
CA ALA A 573 -28.79 1.59 -11.76
C ALA A 573 -28.60 2.61 -12.89
N VAL A 574 -29.55 2.72 -13.83
CA VAL A 574 -29.46 3.65 -14.96
C VAL A 574 -29.72 5.07 -14.50
N ALA A 575 -30.77 5.30 -13.71
CA ALA A 575 -31.08 6.60 -13.13
C ALA A 575 -29.94 7.13 -12.25
N ASN A 576 -29.31 6.24 -11.48
CA ASN A 576 -28.11 6.56 -10.71
C ASN A 576 -26.90 6.96 -11.59
N ALA A 577 -26.77 6.40 -12.79
CA ALA A 577 -25.69 6.75 -13.73
C ALA A 577 -26.00 7.99 -14.58
N THR A 578 -27.27 8.35 -14.78
CA THR A 578 -27.72 9.51 -15.60
C THR A 578 -28.04 10.75 -14.76
N GLN A 579 -27.32 10.92 -13.64
CA GLN A 579 -27.38 12.15 -12.84
C GLN A 579 -26.79 13.35 -13.61
N ALA A 580 -27.21 14.56 -13.27
CA ALA A 580 -26.66 15.78 -13.87
C ALA A 580 -25.17 15.93 -13.52
N GLY A 581 -24.36 16.50 -14.42
CA GLY A 581 -22.91 16.65 -14.22
C GLY A 581 -22.53 17.41 -12.94
N SER A 582 -23.39 18.31 -12.47
CA SER A 582 -23.24 19.05 -11.20
C SER A 582 -23.35 18.20 -9.93
N GLU A 583 -23.86 16.96 -10.05
CA GLU A 583 -24.04 16.03 -8.93
C GLU A 583 -22.81 15.16 -8.65
N GLN A 584 -21.74 15.32 -9.44
CA GLN A 584 -20.47 14.63 -9.22
C GLN A 584 -19.85 15.08 -7.91
N VAL A 585 -19.32 14.12 -7.14
CA VAL A 585 -18.53 14.39 -5.93
C VAL A 585 -17.03 14.41 -6.20
N ALA A 586 -16.61 13.74 -7.27
CA ALA A 586 -15.26 13.77 -7.79
C ALA A 586 -15.29 13.43 -9.28
N ALA A 587 -14.30 13.91 -10.03
CA ALA A 587 -14.07 13.50 -11.41
C ALA A 587 -12.59 13.63 -11.74
N GLY A 588 -12.17 12.98 -12.81
CA GLY A 588 -10.79 13.04 -13.26
C GLY A 588 -10.55 12.37 -14.59
N TYR A 589 -9.29 12.43 -15.00
CA TYR A 589 -8.79 11.69 -16.14
C TYR A 589 -7.34 11.26 -15.92
N ALA A 590 -6.99 10.10 -16.45
CA ALA A 590 -5.62 9.67 -16.64
C ALA A 590 -5.22 9.96 -18.09
N HIS A 591 -4.05 10.56 -18.30
CA HIS A 591 -3.48 10.88 -19.60
C HIS A 591 -2.18 10.08 -19.78
N TYR A 592 -2.22 9.11 -20.68
CA TYR A 592 -1.12 8.20 -20.97
C TYR A 592 -0.33 8.74 -22.17
N SER A 593 0.80 9.38 -21.89
CA SER A 593 1.65 10.05 -22.88
C SER A 593 3.13 9.74 -22.60
N GLY A 594 4.05 10.62 -23.02
CA GLY A 594 5.47 10.50 -22.67
C GLY A 594 5.74 10.41 -21.17
N ALA A 595 4.79 10.88 -20.35
CA ALA A 595 4.60 10.50 -18.96
C ALA A 595 3.11 10.18 -18.75
N THR A 596 2.81 9.38 -17.71
CA THR A 596 1.43 9.16 -17.27
C THR A 596 1.06 10.21 -16.24
N THR A 597 0.03 10.99 -16.53
CA THR A 597 -0.48 12.04 -15.65
C THR A 597 -1.91 11.70 -15.21
N LEU A 598 -2.21 11.85 -13.93
CA LEU A 598 -3.56 11.75 -13.39
C LEU A 598 -4.02 13.13 -12.93
N VAL A 599 -5.15 13.61 -13.42
CA VAL A 599 -5.77 14.86 -12.95
C VAL A 599 -7.07 14.54 -12.23
N LEU A 600 -7.20 15.03 -11.00
CA LEU A 600 -8.35 14.80 -10.14
C LEU A 600 -8.93 16.13 -9.65
N ALA A 601 -10.24 16.19 -9.55
CA ALA A 601 -10.98 17.25 -8.87
C ALA A 601 -11.99 16.62 -7.91
N CYS A 602 -12.10 17.17 -6.69
CA CYS A 602 -12.99 16.68 -5.65
C CYS A 602 -13.81 17.82 -5.04
N GLY A 603 -15.07 17.55 -4.71
CA GLY A 603 -15.97 18.52 -4.10
C GLY A 603 -16.26 19.75 -4.97
N ASP A 604 -17.06 20.66 -4.43
CA ASP A 604 -17.42 21.89 -5.13
C ASP A 604 -16.32 22.97 -4.99
N ASP A 605 -15.50 22.88 -3.94
CA ASP A 605 -14.49 23.88 -3.59
C ASP A 605 -13.03 23.41 -3.75
N GLY A 606 -12.83 22.13 -4.08
CA GLY A 606 -11.50 21.58 -4.30
C GLY A 606 -10.85 22.05 -5.61
N PRO A 607 -9.53 22.26 -5.64
CA PRO A 607 -8.81 22.54 -6.88
C PRO A 607 -8.71 21.29 -7.75
N ALA A 608 -8.47 21.48 -9.05
CA ALA A 608 -7.90 20.41 -9.87
C ALA A 608 -6.43 20.18 -9.46
N ILE A 609 -6.05 18.93 -9.18
CA ILE A 609 -4.69 18.53 -8.83
C ILE A 609 -4.14 17.62 -9.92
N GLU A 610 -2.91 17.90 -10.35
CA GLU A 610 -2.16 17.10 -11.31
C GLU A 610 -1.14 16.23 -10.56
N TYR A 611 -1.13 14.95 -10.88
CA TYR A 611 -0.17 13.98 -10.42
C TYR A 611 0.57 13.37 -11.60
N THR A 612 1.85 13.04 -11.42
CA THR A 612 2.65 12.30 -12.41
C THR A 612 3.06 10.96 -11.83
N LEU A 613 2.90 9.90 -12.62
CA LEU A 613 3.32 8.56 -12.25
C LEU A 613 4.85 8.47 -12.25
N HIS A 614 5.42 8.12 -11.10
CA HIS A 614 6.84 7.91 -10.88
C HIS A 614 7.05 6.71 -9.95
N GLU A 615 7.84 5.73 -10.39
CA GLU A 615 8.12 4.50 -9.61
C GLU A 615 6.84 3.83 -9.06
N GLY A 616 5.82 3.66 -9.91
CA GLY A 616 4.53 3.06 -9.53
C GLY A 616 3.65 3.93 -8.63
N ASN A 617 4.00 5.20 -8.41
CA ASN A 617 3.24 6.13 -7.55
C ASN A 617 2.96 7.47 -8.26
N PHE A 618 1.73 7.94 -8.19
CA PHE A 618 1.28 9.27 -8.55
C PHE A 618 1.73 10.27 -7.50
N GLU A 619 2.75 11.05 -7.87
CA GLU A 619 3.27 12.15 -7.07
C GLU A 619 2.65 13.47 -7.52
N VAL A 620 2.39 14.39 -6.59
CA VAL A 620 1.81 15.70 -6.92
C VAL A 620 2.78 16.48 -7.80
N ALA A 621 2.39 16.73 -9.04
CA ALA A 621 3.13 17.56 -9.98
C ALA A 621 2.67 19.02 -9.91
N ASN A 622 1.37 19.24 -9.76
CA ASN A 622 0.77 20.56 -9.56
C ASN A 622 -0.43 20.49 -8.61
N ALA A 623 -0.26 21.03 -7.40
CA ALA A 623 -1.29 21.02 -6.35
C ALA A 623 -2.51 21.91 -6.65
N ARG A 624 -2.45 22.76 -7.68
CA ARG A 624 -3.55 23.65 -8.09
C ARG A 624 -3.43 23.96 -9.58
N MET A 625 -3.81 23.00 -10.41
CA MET A 625 -3.93 23.18 -11.85
C MET A 625 -4.96 24.29 -12.14
N SER A 626 -4.58 25.26 -12.98
CA SER A 626 -5.42 26.38 -13.34
C SER A 626 -5.31 26.66 -14.84
N CYS A 627 -6.46 26.67 -15.51
CA CYS A 627 -6.54 27.01 -16.92
C CYS A 627 -6.44 28.54 -17.10
N PRO A 628 -5.58 29.01 -18.01
CA PRO A 628 -5.58 30.42 -18.38
C PRO A 628 -6.99 30.87 -18.84
N PRO A 629 -7.43 32.10 -18.50
CA PRO A 629 -8.75 32.59 -18.91
C PRO A 629 -8.88 32.76 -20.43
N ARG A 630 -7.75 32.78 -21.15
CA ARG A 630 -7.63 32.90 -22.60
C ARG A 630 -6.38 32.18 -23.10
N GLY A 631 -6.44 31.57 -24.28
CA GLY A 631 -5.26 31.08 -25.01
C GLY A 631 -5.15 31.58 -26.44
N GLN A 632 -4.36 30.87 -27.24
CA GLN A 632 -4.13 31.14 -28.67
C GLN A 632 -4.18 29.84 -29.51
N VAL A 633 -4.92 28.85 -29.00
CA VAL A 633 -5.05 27.54 -29.62
C VAL A 633 -6.53 27.18 -29.67
N TYR A 634 -6.95 26.60 -30.79
CA TYR A 634 -8.21 25.88 -30.86
C TYR A 634 -7.91 24.42 -31.27
N SER A 635 -8.70 23.50 -30.73
CA SER A 635 -8.61 22.07 -31.06
C SER A 635 -9.96 21.51 -31.45
N LEU A 636 -10.07 21.13 -32.71
CA LEU A 636 -11.16 20.35 -33.29
C LEU A 636 -10.68 19.76 -34.62
N ASN A 637 -11.42 18.79 -35.15
CA ASN A 637 -11.12 18.19 -36.45
C ASN A 637 -11.36 19.17 -37.60
N ASP A 638 -10.34 19.95 -37.91
CA ASP A 638 -10.38 21.05 -38.89
C ASP A 638 -10.64 20.61 -40.34
N ALA A 639 -10.44 19.32 -40.64
CA ALA A 639 -10.78 18.76 -41.95
C ALA A 639 -12.29 18.83 -42.25
N ARG A 640 -13.13 19.14 -41.25
CA ARG A 640 -14.58 19.28 -41.37
C ARG A 640 -15.06 20.72 -41.48
N PHE A 641 -14.15 21.67 -41.73
CA PHE A 641 -14.47 23.10 -41.79
C PHE A 641 -15.73 23.42 -42.60
N ASP A 642 -15.87 22.83 -43.79
CA ASP A 642 -16.99 23.11 -44.70
C ASP A 642 -18.34 22.54 -44.22
N ASP A 643 -18.33 21.53 -43.35
CA ASP A 643 -19.52 20.88 -42.80
C ASP A 643 -20.11 21.66 -41.62
N TRP A 644 -19.29 22.49 -40.97
CA TRP A 644 -19.62 23.20 -39.75
C TRP A 644 -20.75 24.24 -39.93
N PRO A 645 -21.47 24.54 -38.85
CA PRO A 645 -22.43 25.64 -38.81
C PRO A 645 -21.74 27.00 -38.97
N GLU A 646 -22.49 28.03 -39.38
CA GLU A 646 -21.91 29.32 -39.79
C GLU A 646 -21.30 30.09 -38.62
N GLY A 647 -21.85 29.96 -37.42
CA GLY A 647 -21.29 30.57 -36.21
C GLY A 647 -19.91 30.01 -35.86
N LEU A 648 -19.73 28.68 -35.95
CA LEU A 648 -18.44 28.04 -35.73
C LEU A 648 -17.42 28.40 -36.82
N LYS A 649 -17.83 28.35 -38.10
CA LYS A 649 -16.98 28.77 -39.23
C LYS A 649 -16.51 30.21 -39.06
N GLY A 650 -17.44 31.11 -38.73
CA GLY A 650 -17.17 32.52 -38.49
C GLY A 650 -16.18 32.73 -37.35
N TYR A 651 -16.39 32.08 -36.21
CA TYR A 651 -15.46 32.14 -35.08
C TYR A 651 -14.05 31.67 -35.47
N VAL A 652 -13.92 30.46 -36.02
CA VAL A 652 -12.62 29.87 -36.35
C VAL A 652 -11.88 30.71 -37.39
N THR A 653 -12.61 31.21 -38.40
CA THR A 653 -12.05 32.11 -39.41
C THR A 653 -11.54 33.41 -38.78
N ASP A 654 -12.28 33.99 -37.85
CA ASP A 654 -11.88 35.23 -37.20
C ASP A 654 -10.66 35.04 -36.31
N VAL A 655 -10.62 34.01 -35.47
CA VAL A 655 -9.46 33.78 -34.58
C VAL A 655 -8.20 33.40 -35.36
N ARG A 656 -8.30 32.66 -36.47
CA ARG A 656 -7.16 32.40 -37.38
C ARG A 656 -6.56 33.68 -37.95
N ASN A 657 -7.41 34.64 -38.29
CA ASN A 657 -7.01 35.88 -38.93
C ASN A 657 -6.70 37.00 -37.92
N GLY A 658 -6.68 36.72 -36.62
CA GLY A 658 -6.46 37.75 -35.59
C GLY A 658 -7.61 38.76 -35.51
N ARG A 659 -8.82 38.37 -35.91
CA ARG A 659 -10.03 39.21 -35.87
C ARG A 659 -10.93 38.93 -34.67
N GLY A 660 -10.67 37.86 -33.92
CA GLY A 660 -11.32 37.57 -32.63
C GLY A 660 -11.07 38.65 -31.57
N ASP A 661 -11.59 38.47 -30.35
CA ASP A 661 -11.52 39.49 -29.30
C ASP A 661 -10.08 39.84 -28.91
N THR A 662 -9.18 38.85 -28.90
CA THR A 662 -7.76 39.04 -28.51
C THR A 662 -6.91 39.76 -29.55
N LYS A 663 -7.40 39.88 -30.79
CA LYS A 663 -6.65 40.37 -31.96
C LYS A 663 -5.34 39.60 -32.27
N LYS A 664 -5.19 38.40 -31.72
CA LYS A 664 -4.06 37.49 -31.99
C LYS A 664 -4.51 36.33 -32.87
N GLN A 665 -3.59 35.83 -33.69
CA GLN A 665 -3.85 34.68 -34.55
C GLN A 665 -3.77 33.38 -33.75
N TYR A 666 -4.81 32.55 -33.84
CA TYR A 666 -4.85 31.25 -33.16
C TYR A 666 -4.23 30.16 -34.02
N SER A 667 -3.63 29.18 -33.37
CA SER A 667 -3.11 27.96 -34.00
C SER A 667 -4.06 26.79 -33.85
N ALA A 668 -4.22 25.99 -34.91
CA ALA A 668 -4.88 24.68 -34.83
C ALA A 668 -3.95 23.66 -34.16
N ARG A 669 -4.44 22.92 -33.16
CA ARG A 669 -3.75 21.76 -32.58
C ARG A 669 -4.78 20.69 -32.29
N TYR A 670 -4.76 19.57 -33.01
CA TYR A 670 -5.72 18.48 -32.83
C TYR A 670 -4.95 17.17 -32.66
N ILE A 671 -4.98 16.60 -31.44
CA ILE A 671 -4.23 15.40 -31.06
C ILE A 671 -4.96 14.13 -31.47
N CYS A 672 -6.29 14.21 -31.68
CA CYS A 672 -7.18 13.08 -31.95
C CYS A 672 -7.46 12.19 -30.71
N SER A 673 -7.20 12.69 -29.50
CA SER A 673 -7.67 12.13 -28.22
C SER A 673 -8.30 13.28 -27.43
N LEU A 674 -9.52 13.08 -26.95
CA LEU A 674 -10.23 14.09 -26.18
C LEU A 674 -9.44 14.45 -24.92
N VAL A 675 -8.90 13.45 -24.22
CA VAL A 675 -8.08 13.65 -23.02
C VAL A 675 -6.83 14.45 -23.34
N GLY A 676 -6.07 14.07 -24.37
CA GLY A 676 -4.85 14.78 -24.76
C GLY A 676 -5.11 16.23 -25.17
N ASP A 677 -6.18 16.45 -25.96
CA ASP A 677 -6.59 17.78 -26.40
C ASP A 677 -7.06 18.66 -25.24
N PHE A 678 -7.80 18.10 -24.28
CA PHE A 678 -8.26 18.81 -23.09
C PHE A 678 -7.11 19.12 -22.12
N HIS A 679 -6.24 18.14 -21.84
CA HIS A 679 -5.09 18.31 -20.94
C HIS A 679 -4.16 19.45 -21.41
N ARG A 680 -3.81 19.49 -22.70
CA ARG A 680 -3.07 20.61 -23.29
C ARG A 680 -3.79 21.94 -23.09
N THR A 681 -5.11 21.95 -23.28
CA THR A 681 -5.92 23.16 -23.17
C THR A 681 -5.95 23.70 -21.74
N LEU A 682 -6.00 22.82 -20.74
CA LEU A 682 -5.89 23.23 -19.33
C LEU A 682 -4.54 23.89 -19.02
N ILE A 683 -3.44 23.44 -19.64
CA ILE A 683 -2.10 24.00 -19.38
C ILE A 683 -1.88 25.31 -20.13
N TYR A 684 -2.19 25.35 -21.43
CA TYR A 684 -1.81 26.47 -22.31
C TYR A 684 -2.94 27.47 -22.59
N GLY A 685 -4.15 27.16 -22.17
CA GLY A 685 -5.36 27.91 -22.53
C GLY A 685 -5.79 27.70 -23.98
N GLY A 686 -6.92 28.31 -24.33
CA GLY A 686 -7.62 28.12 -25.60
C GLY A 686 -8.84 27.23 -25.39
N TRP A 687 -9.27 26.52 -26.42
CA TRP A 687 -10.37 25.56 -26.28
C TRP A 687 -10.16 24.29 -27.12
N ALA A 688 -10.76 23.20 -26.66
CA ALA A 688 -10.89 21.94 -27.36
C ALA A 688 -12.36 21.55 -27.45
N GLY A 689 -12.77 20.88 -28.52
CA GLY A 689 -14.15 20.45 -28.64
C GLY A 689 -14.49 19.68 -29.90
N ASN A 690 -15.73 19.18 -29.90
CA ASN A 690 -16.36 18.52 -31.03
C ASN A 690 -17.76 19.12 -31.23
N PRO A 691 -18.03 19.80 -32.35
CA PRO A 691 -19.32 20.43 -32.58
C PRO A 691 -20.44 19.43 -32.91
N ARG A 692 -20.11 18.16 -33.16
CA ARG A 692 -21.08 17.08 -33.43
C ARG A 692 -21.51 16.41 -32.14
N PRO A 693 -22.76 15.89 -32.05
CA PRO A 693 -23.21 15.02 -30.97
C PRO A 693 -22.56 13.63 -31.07
N HIS A 694 -21.24 13.58 -30.85
CA HIS A 694 -20.45 12.35 -30.94
C HIS A 694 -20.00 11.84 -29.57
N LEU A 695 -19.66 12.77 -28.66
CA LEU A 695 -19.11 12.44 -27.34
C LEU A 695 -20.23 12.15 -26.35
N ARG A 696 -20.03 11.18 -25.47
CA ARG A 696 -21.04 10.73 -24.50
C ARG A 696 -21.08 11.63 -23.29
N VAL A 697 -22.28 11.99 -22.85
CA VAL A 697 -22.44 12.92 -21.72
C VAL A 697 -21.98 12.29 -20.41
N VAL A 698 -22.37 11.04 -20.15
CA VAL A 698 -22.18 10.38 -18.85
C VAL A 698 -20.71 10.12 -18.53
N TYR A 699 -19.92 9.68 -19.51
CA TYR A 699 -18.55 9.17 -19.28
C TYR A 699 -17.45 10.09 -19.79
N GLU A 700 -17.75 10.99 -20.73
CA GLU A 700 -16.75 11.88 -21.35
C GLU A 700 -17.02 13.34 -20.99
N ALA A 701 -18.19 13.88 -21.38
CA ALA A 701 -18.44 15.31 -21.29
C ALA A 701 -18.63 15.81 -19.85
N ALA A 702 -19.47 15.16 -19.04
CA ALA A 702 -19.75 15.59 -17.68
C ALA A 702 -18.53 15.49 -16.75
N PRO A 703 -17.72 14.40 -16.77
CA PRO A 703 -16.50 14.34 -15.98
C PRO A 703 -15.48 15.42 -16.34
N LEU A 704 -15.22 15.64 -17.64
CA LEU A 704 -14.28 16.68 -18.06
C LEU A 704 -14.78 18.09 -17.76
N ALA A 705 -16.09 18.33 -17.83
CA ALA A 705 -16.69 19.60 -17.42
C ALA A 705 -16.49 19.88 -15.91
N PHE A 706 -16.56 18.84 -15.07
CA PHE A 706 -16.30 18.97 -13.63
C PHE A 706 -14.84 19.34 -13.35
N VAL A 707 -13.90 18.69 -14.05
CA VAL A 707 -12.48 19.04 -13.97
C VAL A 707 -12.22 20.45 -14.51
N ALA A 708 -12.87 20.84 -15.61
CA ALA A 708 -12.76 22.19 -16.18
C ALA A 708 -13.14 23.25 -15.13
N ARG A 709 -14.30 23.10 -14.48
CA ARG A 709 -14.74 23.99 -13.40
C ARG A 709 -13.70 24.10 -12.29
N ALA A 710 -13.17 22.97 -11.80
CA ALA A 710 -12.17 22.95 -10.72
C ALA A 710 -10.82 23.58 -11.13
N ALA A 711 -10.49 23.58 -12.42
CA ALA A 711 -9.33 24.26 -12.99
C ALA A 711 -9.62 25.73 -13.36
N GLY A 712 -10.82 26.25 -13.14
CA GLY A 712 -11.21 27.61 -13.56
C GLY A 712 -11.47 27.79 -15.06
N ALA A 713 -11.67 26.68 -15.78
CA ALA A 713 -12.10 26.63 -17.17
C ALA A 713 -13.64 26.55 -17.29
N ALA A 714 -14.16 26.71 -18.51
CA ALA A 714 -15.57 26.59 -18.85
C ALA A 714 -15.87 25.37 -19.72
N SER A 715 -17.11 24.91 -19.64
CA SER A 715 -17.70 23.83 -20.44
C SER A 715 -19.00 24.29 -21.08
N SER A 716 -19.26 23.88 -22.32
CA SER A 716 -20.55 24.10 -22.98
C SER A 716 -20.83 23.05 -24.05
N ASP A 717 -22.11 22.72 -24.26
CA ASP A 717 -22.56 21.96 -25.44
C ASP A 717 -22.87 22.86 -26.66
N GLY A 718 -22.58 24.16 -26.53
CA GLY A 718 -22.92 25.21 -27.49
C GLY A 718 -24.21 25.97 -27.16
N LEU A 719 -25.04 25.47 -26.24
CA LEU A 719 -26.24 26.17 -25.74
C LEU A 719 -26.20 26.40 -24.23
N VAL A 720 -25.85 25.37 -23.46
CA VAL A 720 -25.85 25.39 -22.00
C VAL A 720 -24.50 24.91 -21.47
N ASP A 721 -24.29 25.09 -20.16
CA ASP A 721 -23.17 24.46 -19.47
C ASP A 721 -23.44 22.96 -19.32
N VAL A 722 -22.47 22.15 -19.71
CA VAL A 722 -22.49 20.68 -19.66
C VAL A 722 -22.78 20.17 -18.25
N LEU A 723 -22.32 20.87 -17.20
CA LEU A 723 -22.59 20.45 -15.82
C LEU A 723 -24.09 20.49 -15.46
N THR A 724 -24.86 21.35 -16.10
CA THR A 724 -26.31 21.47 -15.85
C THR A 724 -27.14 20.43 -16.59
N LYS A 725 -26.50 19.69 -17.52
CA LYS A 725 -27.18 18.73 -18.37
C LYS A 725 -27.48 17.44 -17.59
N LYS A 726 -28.75 17.04 -17.58
CA LYS A 726 -29.20 15.72 -17.09
C LYS A 726 -29.37 14.78 -18.28
N PRO A 727 -28.57 13.72 -18.41
CA PRO A 727 -28.71 12.75 -19.49
C PRO A 727 -30.09 12.06 -19.47
N ALA A 728 -30.71 11.91 -20.64
CA ALA A 728 -31.97 11.18 -20.80
C ALA A 728 -31.76 9.66 -20.85
N GLU A 729 -30.60 9.23 -21.36
CA GLU A 729 -30.19 7.83 -21.47
C GLU A 729 -28.69 7.68 -21.22
N LEU A 730 -28.26 6.46 -20.95
CA LEU A 730 -26.89 6.14 -20.53
C LEU A 730 -25.83 6.56 -21.56
N HIS A 731 -26.11 6.33 -22.84
CA HIS A 731 -25.18 6.63 -23.93
C HIS A 731 -25.55 7.91 -24.70
N GLU A 732 -26.26 8.86 -24.07
CA GLU A 732 -26.63 10.12 -24.71
C GLU A 732 -25.39 10.85 -25.24
N ARG A 733 -25.45 11.28 -26.51
CA ARG A 733 -24.36 12.02 -27.15
C ARG A 733 -24.63 13.52 -27.21
N SER A 734 -23.57 14.31 -27.16
CA SER A 734 -23.64 15.77 -27.17
C SER A 734 -22.43 16.41 -27.85
N PRO A 735 -22.59 17.57 -28.50
CA PRO A 735 -21.47 18.45 -28.76
C PRO A 735 -20.81 18.87 -27.44
N LEU A 736 -19.54 19.23 -27.52
CA LEU A 736 -18.74 19.60 -26.36
C LEU A 736 -17.70 20.64 -26.75
N PHE A 737 -17.59 21.68 -25.94
CA PHE A 737 -16.55 22.71 -25.98
C PHE A 737 -16.04 22.92 -24.56
N LEU A 738 -14.72 22.81 -24.38
CA LEU A 738 -14.03 22.88 -23.09
C LEU A 738 -12.81 23.80 -23.20
N GLY A 739 -12.54 24.61 -22.18
CA GLY A 739 -11.28 25.35 -22.08
C GLY A 739 -11.40 26.70 -21.41
N SER A 740 -10.52 27.63 -21.79
CA SER A 740 -10.46 29.00 -21.32
C SER A 740 -11.83 29.68 -21.32
N THR A 741 -12.21 30.25 -20.17
CA THR A 741 -13.55 30.82 -19.93
C THR A 741 -13.92 31.88 -20.96
N GLU A 742 -12.98 32.75 -21.33
CA GLU A 742 -13.24 33.81 -22.28
C GLU A 742 -13.32 33.30 -23.73
N ASP A 743 -12.55 32.26 -24.08
CA ASP A 743 -12.61 31.62 -25.41
C ASP A 743 -13.94 30.91 -25.64
N ILE A 744 -14.41 30.16 -24.64
CA ILE A 744 -15.73 29.50 -24.69
C ILE A 744 -16.85 30.54 -24.76
N ALA A 745 -16.78 31.61 -23.98
CA ALA A 745 -17.78 32.69 -24.03
C ALA A 745 -17.81 33.39 -25.41
N GLU A 746 -16.66 33.62 -26.03
CA GLU A 746 -16.60 34.19 -27.38
C GLU A 746 -17.16 33.24 -28.45
N LEU A 747 -16.84 31.94 -28.36
CA LEU A 747 -17.35 30.92 -29.25
C LEU A 747 -18.89 30.81 -29.16
N VAL A 748 -19.43 30.62 -27.95
CA VAL A 748 -20.86 30.42 -27.73
C VAL A 748 -21.68 31.67 -28.08
N ARG A 749 -21.13 32.89 -27.94
CA ARG A 749 -21.78 34.13 -28.39
C ARG A 749 -22.09 34.17 -29.89
N ARG A 750 -21.46 33.32 -30.71
CA ARG A 750 -21.80 33.19 -32.14
C ARG A 750 -23.13 32.45 -32.38
N GLY A 751 -23.66 31.76 -31.37
CA GLY A 751 -24.93 31.04 -31.43
C GLY A 751 -24.85 29.73 -32.19
N ASP A 752 -24.75 29.78 -33.52
CA ASP A 752 -24.80 28.62 -34.41
C ASP A 752 -23.45 27.86 -34.45
N VAL A 753 -23.10 27.18 -33.35
CA VAL A 753 -21.82 26.47 -33.21
C VAL A 753 -21.96 24.94 -33.16
N ARG A 754 -23.18 24.42 -33.14
CA ARG A 754 -23.50 22.99 -33.06
C ARG A 754 -23.82 22.42 -34.44
N GLN A 755 -23.25 21.27 -34.78
CA GLN A 755 -23.57 20.57 -36.03
C GLN A 755 -24.76 19.63 -35.82
N ASP A 756 -25.76 19.72 -36.70
CA ASP A 756 -26.96 18.86 -36.69
C ASP A 756 -26.70 17.46 -37.29
N ASP A 757 -27.47 16.46 -36.83
CA ASP A 757 -27.36 15.04 -37.20
C ASP A 757 -27.75 14.78 -38.67
N SER A 758 -28.50 15.69 -39.29
CA SER A 758 -29.00 15.58 -40.67
C SER A 758 -27.90 15.63 -41.74
N LYS A 759 -26.67 16.03 -41.38
CA LYS A 759 -25.47 15.94 -42.24
C LYS A 759 -24.64 14.71 -41.86
N THR A 760 -25.25 13.54 -41.90
CA THR A 760 -24.54 12.27 -41.76
C THR A 760 -23.70 12.00 -43.01
N TYR A 761 -22.52 11.41 -42.80
CA TYR A 761 -21.59 11.04 -43.86
C TYR A 761 -22.28 10.15 -44.90
N ALA A 762 -22.25 10.53 -46.17
CA ALA A 762 -22.28 9.53 -47.23
C ALA A 762 -20.97 8.73 -47.09
N VAL A 763 -21.10 7.44 -46.77
CA VAL A 763 -19.99 6.49 -46.68
C VAL A 763 -19.27 6.39 -48.02
#